data_AF-A0A0C2EEA6-F1
#
_entry.id   AF-A0A0C2EEA6-F1
#
_cell.length_a   1.000
_cell.length_b   1.000
_cell.length_c   1.000
_cell.angle_alpha   90.00
_cell.angle_beta   90.00
_cell.angle_gamma   90.00
#
_symmetry.space_group_name_H-M   'P 1'
#
loop_
_entity.id
_entity.type
_entity.pdbx_description
1 polymer ?
#
loop_
_entity_poly.entity_id
_entity_poly.type
_entity_poly.pdbx_seq_one_letter_code
_entity_poly.pdbx_strand_id
1 'polypeptide(L)'
;MGVLPWLLALCAGIALAPFGVFSPWLLLAAALAAGAAILLRRRPRSLQLVAGLFFFVSGYLLYGLALTPPSGADIRSWAQGGEVLVAAEVLSVGRRSGGKGYLDLRALHVQEDGQVTAAQGRLRLFHEGGEVEIFPGDHLRFRARLRQAYPFGTPGEFDYPRYLAARGIWASAYLKSMDEAAVFPQLSRRTPRQIAGYWRQRVQALIDQSLPTETAALLAALLIGEKGGISGAQRDVLARGGISHLFSISGLHLGLIGFYAYHVGFFFWRRSDRLLLYLPPRRYLPLFLLPVLLAYLLFTGEALPTRRAFFMAAAGALLWLYSRRTAPLNLLWTAALLFLLFEPLLLFEASFQLSFAGVLGILLLMPRWAKCCPERPHVLRWFMLLALTTLAATLATLPLTLLHFHMLAPAALLTNLLAVPLVGLVAVPLGLIAVLLVPFWEAGAKILLVLDGWVVQKTFDVIAWLVAQPLLTGWRLYLTPHELLGIFVLTLALLAWYRLGRWLRGALATAGCVLLLLPATQPCGLEVVALSVGQGDSTLLRLSDGRNILVDGGGLRSDTFDVGERLVAPALGYLGVRHLDAVLLTHDHPDHRKGLHYVLDQFSVGEFWAPAPLVELDTGFVQILNERAIPVRHFAPGWTITEPSQPFLAVFRPVGQDFLLNDQSLVVYAAHGQDGVLLTGDLEEAGVSELLLHPFPGPVSLLKLPHHGSAGSRSDELVEILRPEAVFASSGRHNVFGHPAASLVGYLEAAGVPLARTDTYGSLRMRSEGAGWTLQSWERGAFR
;
A
#
# COMPACT_ATOMS: atom_id res chain seq x y z
N MET A 1 -12.28 35.40 -0.26
CA MET A 1 -12.73 34.06 0.16
C MET A 1 -11.67 33.03 -0.18
N GLY A 2 -11.49 32.00 0.65
CA GLY A 2 -10.44 31.00 0.45
C GLY A 2 -10.84 29.92 -0.56
N VAL A 3 -9.85 29.26 -1.14
CA VAL A 3 -9.97 28.17 -2.15
C VAL A 3 -10.55 26.87 -1.56
N LEU A 4 -10.61 26.75 -0.23
CA LEU A 4 -10.99 25.54 0.49
C LEU A 4 -12.34 24.91 0.07
N PRO A 5 -13.46 25.64 -0.09
CA PRO A 5 -14.74 25.02 -0.47
C PRO A 5 -14.69 24.32 -1.83
N TRP A 6 -13.94 24.89 -2.78
CA TRP A 6 -13.75 24.34 -4.11
C TRP A 6 -12.88 23.09 -4.10
N LEU A 7 -11.81 23.11 -3.29
CA LEU A 7 -10.98 21.94 -3.05
C LEU A 7 -11.80 20.79 -2.44
N LEU A 8 -12.61 21.05 -1.41
CA LEU A 8 -13.44 20.03 -0.78
C LEU A 8 -14.46 19.43 -1.76
N ALA A 9 -15.07 20.26 -2.61
CA ALA A 9 -15.97 19.80 -3.66
C ALA A 9 -15.25 18.92 -4.69
N LEU A 10 -14.06 19.34 -5.16
CA LEU A 10 -13.23 18.54 -6.06
C LEU A 10 -12.85 17.19 -5.43
N CYS A 11 -12.38 17.18 -4.19
CA CYS A 11 -12.05 15.95 -3.46
C CYS A 11 -13.26 15.03 -3.32
N ALA A 12 -14.45 15.55 -3.01
CA ALA A 12 -15.67 14.77 -2.91
C ALA A 12 -16.06 14.14 -4.25
N GLY A 13 -15.92 14.88 -5.35
CA GLY A 13 -16.13 14.36 -6.71
C GLY A 13 -15.19 13.20 -7.04
N ILE A 14 -13.89 13.37 -6.78
CA ILE A 14 -12.87 12.34 -7.01
C ILE A 14 -13.12 11.11 -6.10
N ALA A 15 -13.45 11.31 -4.83
CA ALA A 15 -13.64 10.24 -3.85
C ALA A 15 -14.90 9.40 -4.10
N LEU A 16 -15.97 9.98 -4.66
CA LEU A 16 -17.22 9.27 -4.94
C LEU A 16 -17.24 8.58 -6.31
N ALA A 17 -16.38 9.00 -7.25
CA ALA A 17 -16.30 8.41 -8.59
C ALA A 17 -16.04 6.88 -8.64
N PRO A 18 -15.18 6.28 -7.79
CA PRO A 18 -14.97 4.83 -7.78
C PRO A 18 -16.23 4.00 -7.52
N PHE A 19 -17.21 4.54 -6.80
CA PHE A 19 -18.44 3.82 -6.44
C PHE A 19 -19.46 3.80 -7.58
N GLY A 20 -19.27 4.62 -8.62
CA GLY A 20 -20.17 4.69 -9.78
C GLY A 20 -21.58 5.18 -9.43
N VAL A 21 -21.69 6.03 -8.40
CA VAL A 21 -22.99 6.51 -7.87
C VAL A 21 -23.78 7.30 -8.92
N PHE A 22 -23.09 7.96 -9.86
CA PHE A 22 -23.72 8.86 -10.81
C PHE A 22 -23.25 8.61 -12.26
N SER A 23 -24.16 8.80 -13.22
CA SER A 23 -23.76 8.91 -14.62
C SER A 23 -23.00 10.23 -14.85
N PRO A 24 -21.80 10.20 -15.47
CA PRO A 24 -21.03 11.40 -15.80
C PRO A 24 -21.83 12.46 -16.56
N TRP A 25 -22.67 12.01 -17.50
CA TRP A 25 -23.46 12.87 -18.37
C TRP A 25 -24.64 13.53 -17.64
N LEU A 26 -25.27 12.80 -16.71
CA LEU A 26 -26.32 13.36 -15.86
C LEU A 26 -25.77 14.43 -14.93
N LEU A 27 -24.58 14.22 -14.37
CA LEU A 27 -23.91 15.23 -13.53
C LEU A 27 -23.53 16.48 -14.31
N LEU A 28 -23.00 16.32 -15.53
CA LEU A 28 -22.65 17.46 -16.39
C LEU A 28 -23.89 18.25 -16.80
N ALA A 29 -24.96 17.56 -17.21
CA ALA A 29 -26.23 18.20 -17.57
C ALA A 29 -26.84 18.94 -16.37
N ALA A 30 -26.86 18.32 -15.19
CA ALA A 30 -27.34 18.95 -13.96
C ALA A 30 -26.50 20.18 -13.57
N ALA A 31 -25.18 20.12 -13.73
CA ALA A 31 -24.28 21.24 -13.45
C ALA A 31 -24.49 22.42 -14.42
N LEU A 32 -24.67 22.13 -15.71
CA LEU A 32 -24.95 23.15 -16.73
C LEU A 32 -26.33 23.80 -16.50
N ALA A 33 -27.36 23.01 -16.20
CA ALA A 33 -28.70 23.50 -15.89
C ALA A 33 -28.71 24.36 -14.62
N ALA A 34 -28.04 23.91 -13.55
CA ALA A 34 -27.89 24.69 -12.32
C ALA A 34 -27.09 25.98 -12.55
N GLY A 35 -26.01 25.91 -13.34
CA GLY A 35 -25.20 27.07 -13.73
C GLY A 35 -26.01 28.13 -14.47
N ALA A 36 -26.80 27.71 -15.47
CA ALA A 36 -27.67 28.60 -16.24
C ALA A 36 -28.76 29.24 -15.36
N ALA A 37 -29.47 28.45 -14.54
CA ALA A 37 -30.52 28.94 -13.64
C ALA A 37 -29.98 29.94 -12.59
N ILE A 38 -28.73 29.80 -12.20
CA ILE A 38 -28.09 30.63 -11.18
C ILE A 38 -27.46 31.91 -11.77
N LEU A 39 -26.87 31.85 -12.96
CA LEU A 39 -26.40 33.03 -13.70
C LEU A 39 -27.53 34.03 -13.92
N LEU A 40 -28.76 33.54 -14.09
CA LEU A 40 -29.99 34.34 -14.19
C LEU A 40 -30.37 35.05 -12.87
N ARG A 41 -29.96 34.54 -11.70
CA ARG A 41 -30.34 35.08 -10.37
C ARG A 41 -29.34 36.08 -9.76
N ARG A 42 -28.15 36.28 -10.36
CA ARG A 42 -27.09 37.25 -9.98
C ARG A 42 -26.80 37.41 -8.47
N ARG A 43 -26.91 36.34 -7.66
CA ARG A 43 -26.58 36.40 -6.22
C ARG A 43 -25.17 35.83 -5.94
N PRO A 44 -24.41 36.42 -5.00
CA PRO A 44 -23.05 35.96 -4.70
C PRO A 44 -23.00 34.55 -4.07
N ARG A 45 -24.01 34.16 -3.29
CA ARG A 45 -24.12 32.80 -2.72
C ARG A 45 -24.39 31.75 -3.81
N SER A 46 -25.16 32.10 -4.83
CA SER A 46 -25.49 31.15 -5.88
C SER A 46 -24.27 30.88 -6.78
N LEU A 47 -23.43 31.89 -7.04
CA LEU A 47 -22.13 31.70 -7.71
C LEU A 47 -21.21 30.70 -6.98
N GLN A 48 -21.23 30.67 -5.64
CA GLN A 48 -20.44 29.71 -4.87
C GLN A 48 -20.94 28.28 -5.00
N LEU A 49 -22.27 28.10 -5.01
CA LEU A 49 -22.88 26.79 -5.22
C LEU A 49 -22.58 26.25 -6.62
N VAL A 50 -22.64 27.11 -7.65
CA VAL A 50 -22.26 26.74 -9.02
C VAL A 50 -20.80 26.35 -9.10
N ALA A 51 -19.90 27.15 -8.50
CA ALA A 51 -18.49 26.82 -8.47
C ALA A 51 -18.23 25.50 -7.73
N GLY A 52 -18.87 25.27 -6.57
CA GLY A 52 -18.78 24.01 -5.84
C GLY A 52 -19.25 22.82 -6.68
N LEU A 53 -20.41 22.94 -7.33
CA LEU A 53 -20.93 21.88 -8.21
C LEU A 53 -20.02 21.64 -9.42
N PHE A 54 -19.50 22.70 -10.04
CA PHE A 54 -18.51 22.60 -11.11
C PHE A 54 -17.29 21.79 -10.66
N PHE A 55 -16.67 22.15 -9.54
CA PHE A 55 -15.50 21.42 -9.04
C PHE A 55 -15.82 19.97 -8.66
N PHE A 56 -17.00 19.71 -8.09
CA PHE A 56 -17.46 18.35 -7.83
C PHE A 56 -17.55 17.51 -9.11
N VAL A 57 -18.25 18.01 -10.12
CA VAL A 57 -18.42 17.31 -11.41
C VAL A 57 -17.09 17.17 -12.13
N SER A 58 -16.26 18.22 -12.15
CA SER A 58 -14.90 18.14 -12.68
C SER A 58 -14.08 17.06 -11.98
N GLY A 59 -14.16 16.95 -10.65
CA GLY A 59 -13.45 15.91 -9.91
C GLY A 59 -13.90 14.50 -10.30
N TYR A 60 -15.21 14.31 -10.44
CA TYR A 60 -15.80 13.04 -10.86
C TYR A 60 -15.35 12.65 -12.28
N LEU A 61 -15.37 13.60 -13.22
CA LEU A 61 -14.94 13.39 -14.62
C LEU A 61 -13.44 13.16 -14.73
N LEU A 62 -12.64 13.99 -14.05
CA LEU A 62 -11.17 13.89 -14.06
C LEU A 62 -10.71 12.53 -13.51
N TYR A 63 -11.37 11.98 -12.50
CA TYR A 63 -11.09 10.62 -12.03
C TYR A 63 -11.28 9.58 -13.14
N GLY A 64 -12.42 9.61 -13.82
CA GLY A 64 -12.70 8.70 -14.94
C GLY A 64 -11.68 8.83 -16.06
N LEU A 65 -11.36 10.07 -16.44
CA LEU A 65 -10.35 10.38 -17.44
C LEU A 65 -8.95 9.92 -17.03
N ALA A 66 -8.61 9.98 -15.73
CA ALA A 66 -7.31 9.55 -15.25
C ALA A 66 -7.15 8.02 -15.22
N LEU A 67 -8.24 7.26 -15.24
CA LEU A 67 -8.25 5.80 -15.38
C LEU A 67 -8.32 5.33 -16.84
N THR A 68 -8.60 6.24 -17.77
CA THR A 68 -8.54 5.98 -19.22
C THR A 68 -7.27 6.61 -19.80
N PRO A 69 -6.31 5.83 -20.32
CA PRO A 69 -5.17 6.40 -20.99
C PRO A 69 -5.58 7.12 -22.29
N PRO A 70 -4.65 7.90 -22.87
CA PRO A 70 -4.87 8.57 -24.14
C PRO A 70 -5.31 7.59 -25.23
N SER A 71 -6.29 8.00 -26.05
CA SER A 71 -6.76 7.22 -27.20
C SER A 71 -5.63 6.92 -28.19
N GLY A 72 -5.45 5.65 -28.59
CA GLY A 72 -4.43 5.19 -29.52
C GLY A 72 -4.12 3.69 -29.36
N ALA A 73 -3.05 3.23 -30.02
CA ALA A 73 -2.46 1.89 -29.85
C ALA A 73 -1.75 1.78 -28.48
N ASP A 74 -2.55 1.79 -27.41
CA ASP A 74 -2.12 1.74 -26.02
C ASP A 74 -1.58 0.35 -25.66
N ILE A 75 -0.50 0.32 -24.87
CA ILE A 75 0.20 -0.90 -24.46
C ILE A 75 -0.72 -1.97 -23.84
N ARG A 76 -1.88 -1.59 -23.29
CA ARG A 76 -2.87 -2.53 -22.72
C ARG A 76 -3.55 -3.41 -23.75
N SER A 77 -3.66 -3.02 -25.03
CA SER A 77 -4.31 -3.88 -26.03
C SER A 77 -3.58 -5.21 -26.20
N TRP A 78 -2.27 -5.23 -25.96
CA TRP A 78 -1.44 -6.44 -25.99
C TRP A 78 -1.36 -7.18 -24.65
N ALA A 79 -2.00 -6.68 -23.59
CA ALA A 79 -1.98 -7.34 -22.27
C ALA A 79 -2.86 -8.60 -22.19
N GLN A 80 -3.76 -8.80 -23.16
CA GLN A 80 -4.60 -9.99 -23.27
C GLN A 80 -4.04 -11.02 -24.26
N GLY A 81 -3.00 -10.66 -25.02
CA GLY A 81 -2.41 -11.49 -26.07
C GLY A 81 -1.32 -12.46 -25.57
N GLY A 82 -0.57 -12.99 -26.55
CA GLY A 82 0.57 -13.87 -26.33
C GLY A 82 1.85 -13.10 -25.94
N GLU A 83 3.00 -13.72 -26.16
CA GLU A 83 4.28 -13.03 -26.02
C GLU A 83 4.51 -12.05 -27.16
N VAL A 84 4.84 -10.81 -26.82
CA VAL A 84 5.14 -9.76 -27.79
C VAL A 84 6.56 -9.25 -27.60
N LEU A 85 7.16 -8.75 -28.68
CA LEU A 85 8.47 -8.13 -28.64
C LEU A 85 8.30 -6.62 -28.48
N VAL A 86 8.76 -6.07 -27.36
CA VAL A 86 8.56 -4.67 -26.98
C VAL A 86 9.86 -3.91 -27.14
N ALA A 87 9.82 -2.78 -27.82
CA ALA A 87 10.88 -1.78 -27.83
C ALA A 87 10.43 -0.57 -27.00
N ALA A 88 11.24 -0.17 -26.01
CA ALA A 88 10.87 0.85 -25.04
C ALA A 88 12.04 1.72 -24.59
N GLU A 89 11.75 2.95 -24.15
CA GLU A 89 12.70 3.87 -23.52
C GLU A 89 12.64 3.71 -22.00
N VAL A 90 13.79 3.62 -21.34
CA VAL A 90 13.88 3.53 -19.88
C VAL A 90 13.59 4.89 -19.25
N LEU A 91 12.55 4.99 -18.43
CA LEU A 91 12.22 6.22 -17.69
C LEU A 91 12.87 6.27 -16.32
N SER A 92 12.84 5.15 -15.60
CA SER A 92 13.47 5.01 -14.30
C SER A 92 13.83 3.56 -13.99
N VAL A 93 14.88 3.40 -13.19
CA VAL A 93 15.38 2.13 -12.69
C VAL A 93 15.10 2.08 -11.20
N GLY A 94 14.53 0.98 -10.70
CA GLY A 94 14.34 0.72 -9.28
C GLY A 94 14.94 -0.61 -8.88
N ARG A 95 15.81 -0.62 -7.87
CA ARG A 95 16.38 -1.87 -7.34
C ARG A 95 15.47 -2.45 -6.24
N ARG A 96 15.57 -3.75 -6.01
CA ARG A 96 15.05 -4.44 -4.82
C ARG A 96 16.17 -5.30 -4.24
N SER A 97 15.99 -5.73 -2.99
CA SER A 97 16.91 -6.65 -2.33
C SER A 97 16.96 -7.99 -3.09
N GLY A 98 18.12 -8.67 -3.03
CA GLY A 98 18.31 -9.99 -3.64
C GLY A 98 18.45 -10.00 -5.16
N GLY A 99 18.98 -8.92 -5.77
CA GLY A 99 19.22 -8.85 -7.22
C GLY A 99 17.97 -8.67 -8.10
N LYS A 100 16.79 -8.57 -7.50
CA LYS A 100 15.53 -8.30 -8.22
C LYS A 100 15.37 -6.80 -8.45
N GLY A 101 14.66 -6.41 -9.49
CA GLY A 101 14.44 -4.99 -9.79
C GLY A 101 13.22 -4.75 -10.66
N TYR A 102 12.97 -3.48 -10.94
CA TYR A 102 11.99 -3.09 -11.94
C TYR A 102 12.46 -1.86 -12.73
N LEU A 103 12.04 -1.81 -13.99
CA LEU A 103 12.22 -0.68 -14.89
C LEU A 103 10.84 -0.11 -15.23
N ASP A 104 10.67 1.19 -15.07
CA ASP A 104 9.50 1.88 -15.64
C ASP A 104 9.90 2.35 -17.04
N LEU A 105 9.16 1.89 -18.05
CA LEU A 105 9.49 2.06 -19.46
C LEU A 105 8.38 2.83 -20.17
N ARG A 106 8.75 3.59 -21.20
CA ARG A 106 7.81 4.14 -22.19
C ARG A 106 7.85 3.27 -23.43
N ALA A 107 6.73 2.66 -23.79
CA ALA A 107 6.64 1.89 -25.02
C ALA A 107 6.88 2.80 -26.23
N LEU A 108 7.64 2.30 -27.20
CA LEU A 108 7.88 2.95 -28.49
C LEU A 108 7.21 2.13 -29.60
N HIS A 109 7.51 0.84 -29.64
CA HIS A 109 6.97 -0.11 -30.62
C HIS A 109 6.68 -1.46 -29.97
N VAL A 110 5.63 -2.13 -30.46
CA VAL A 110 5.32 -3.52 -30.14
C VAL A 110 5.29 -4.30 -31.43
N GLN A 111 5.95 -5.46 -31.44
CA GLN A 111 5.96 -6.39 -32.55
C GLN A 111 5.26 -7.69 -32.16
N GLU A 112 4.21 -8.02 -32.88
CA GLU A 112 3.37 -9.21 -32.75
C GLU A 112 3.22 -9.83 -34.15
N ASP A 113 3.47 -11.14 -34.28
CA ASP A 113 3.38 -11.89 -35.55
C ASP A 113 4.11 -11.24 -36.75
N GLY A 114 5.25 -10.59 -36.48
CA GLY A 114 6.06 -9.92 -37.51
C GLY A 114 5.58 -8.50 -37.87
N GLN A 115 4.40 -8.07 -37.43
CA GLN A 115 3.90 -6.71 -37.61
C GLN A 115 4.41 -5.79 -36.51
N VAL A 116 5.00 -4.66 -36.89
CA VAL A 116 5.49 -3.64 -35.94
C VAL A 116 4.48 -2.50 -35.86
N THR A 117 3.91 -2.31 -34.68
CA THR A 117 2.95 -1.24 -34.40
C THR A 117 3.58 -0.22 -33.46
N ALA A 118 3.36 1.07 -33.72
CA ALA A 118 3.73 2.11 -32.77
C ALA A 118 2.87 1.97 -31.51
N ALA A 119 3.51 1.88 -30.35
CA ALA A 119 2.83 1.68 -29.08
C ALA A 119 2.96 2.92 -28.22
N GLN A 120 1.89 3.25 -27.48
CA GLN A 120 1.89 4.33 -26.51
C GLN A 120 1.60 3.81 -25.11
N GLY A 121 2.04 4.56 -24.10
CA GLY A 121 1.83 4.23 -22.69
C GLY A 121 3.11 3.81 -22.00
N ARG A 122 3.03 3.71 -20.66
CA ARG A 122 4.13 3.23 -19.83
C ARG A 122 3.82 1.85 -19.32
N LEU A 123 4.87 1.04 -19.20
CA LEU A 123 4.79 -0.29 -18.61
C LEU A 123 5.88 -0.45 -17.55
N ARG A 124 5.67 -1.39 -16.63
CA ARG A 124 6.67 -1.79 -15.63
C ARG A 124 7.22 -3.17 -15.95
N LEU A 125 8.52 -3.24 -16.18
CA LEU A 125 9.24 -4.49 -16.41
C LEU A 125 9.89 -4.93 -15.10
N PHE A 126 9.49 -6.09 -14.57
CA PHE A 126 10.17 -6.74 -13.46
C PHE A 126 11.26 -7.67 -13.99
N HIS A 127 12.38 -7.78 -13.27
CA HIS A 127 13.45 -8.71 -13.62
C HIS A 127 14.06 -9.36 -12.38
N GLU A 128 14.59 -10.57 -12.55
CA GLU A 128 15.37 -11.28 -11.53
C GLU A 128 16.85 -11.37 -11.98
N GLY A 129 17.71 -10.53 -11.41
CA GLY A 129 19.14 -10.57 -11.75
C GLY A 129 19.49 -9.98 -13.12
N GLY A 130 20.75 -10.17 -13.50
CA GLY A 130 21.43 -9.54 -14.63
C GLY A 130 22.13 -8.23 -14.22
N GLU A 131 23.45 -8.20 -14.35
CA GLU A 131 24.29 -7.02 -14.07
C GLU A 131 24.44 -6.13 -15.31
N VAL A 132 23.33 -5.80 -15.95
CA VAL A 132 23.37 -4.87 -17.09
C VAL A 132 23.24 -3.44 -16.57
N GLU A 133 24.27 -2.62 -16.78
CA GLU A 133 24.20 -1.20 -16.47
C GLU A 133 23.18 -0.51 -17.40
N ILE A 134 22.02 -0.16 -16.83
CA ILE A 134 20.93 0.50 -17.55
C ILE A 134 20.70 1.87 -16.97
N PHE A 135 20.60 2.86 -17.84
CA PHE A 135 20.40 4.26 -17.48
C PHE A 135 19.04 4.77 -17.97
N PRO A 136 18.41 5.71 -17.23
CA PRO A 136 17.28 6.46 -17.77
C PRO A 136 17.64 7.10 -19.12
N GLY A 137 16.80 6.86 -20.12
CA GLY A 137 16.99 7.29 -21.52
C GLY A 137 17.57 6.23 -22.44
N ASP A 138 18.06 5.10 -21.91
CA ASP A 138 18.47 3.96 -22.75
C ASP A 138 17.26 3.32 -23.42
N HIS A 139 17.50 2.68 -24.55
CA HIS A 139 16.47 1.92 -25.25
C HIS A 139 16.63 0.43 -24.95
N LEU A 140 15.52 -0.25 -24.69
CA LEU A 140 15.46 -1.67 -24.37
C LEU A 140 14.60 -2.38 -25.40
N ARG A 141 15.02 -3.58 -25.82
CA ARG A 141 14.17 -4.50 -26.59
C ARG A 141 14.11 -5.86 -25.90
N PHE A 142 12.92 -6.35 -25.60
CA PHE A 142 12.71 -7.60 -24.87
C PHE A 142 11.43 -8.29 -25.32
N ARG A 143 11.39 -9.61 -25.25
CA ARG A 143 10.18 -10.40 -25.51
C ARG A 143 9.56 -10.80 -24.19
N ALA A 144 8.29 -10.47 -23.98
CA ALA A 144 7.57 -10.84 -22.77
C ALA A 144 6.05 -10.85 -23.00
N ARG A 145 5.33 -11.60 -22.16
CA ARG A 145 3.88 -11.49 -22.06
C ARG A 145 3.49 -10.28 -21.21
N LEU A 146 2.77 -9.35 -21.81
CA LEU A 146 2.26 -8.17 -21.09
C LEU A 146 1.06 -8.58 -20.23
N ARG A 147 0.96 -7.99 -19.04
CA ARG A 147 -0.15 -8.23 -18.09
C ARG A 147 -0.70 -6.92 -17.58
N GLN A 148 -2.03 -6.82 -17.53
CA GLN A 148 -2.70 -5.73 -16.85
C GLN A 148 -2.79 -6.02 -15.35
N ALA A 149 -2.51 -5.03 -14.51
CA ALA A 149 -2.73 -5.16 -13.07
C ALA A 149 -4.23 -5.20 -12.78
N TYR A 150 -4.65 -6.15 -11.94
CA TYR A 150 -6.01 -6.29 -11.43
C TYR A 150 -5.99 -6.33 -9.89
N PRO A 151 -7.07 -5.89 -9.23
CA PRO A 151 -7.22 -6.09 -7.79
C PRO A 151 -7.51 -7.57 -7.49
N PHE A 152 -7.16 -8.05 -6.31
CA PHE A 152 -7.55 -9.40 -5.88
C PHE A 152 -9.05 -9.43 -5.54
N GLY A 153 -9.62 -8.31 -5.10
CA GLY A 153 -11.00 -8.22 -4.66
C GLY A 153 -11.15 -8.63 -3.20
N THR A 154 -10.17 -8.28 -2.36
CA THR A 154 -10.14 -8.65 -0.94
C THR A 154 -10.42 -7.44 -0.04
N PRO A 155 -11.19 -7.58 1.05
CA PRO A 155 -11.45 -6.47 1.97
C PRO A 155 -10.16 -5.85 2.50
N GLY A 156 -10.09 -4.51 2.51
CA GLY A 156 -8.91 -3.79 2.97
C GLY A 156 -7.69 -3.86 2.05
N GLU A 157 -7.78 -4.45 0.86
CA GLU A 157 -6.65 -4.56 -0.07
C GLU A 157 -6.13 -3.19 -0.55
N PHE A 158 -4.84 -3.15 -0.86
CA PHE A 158 -4.26 -2.01 -1.56
C PHE A 158 -4.65 -2.01 -3.04
N ASP A 159 -5.27 -0.92 -3.51
CA ASP A 159 -5.65 -0.73 -4.91
C ASP A 159 -4.41 -0.46 -5.79
N TYR A 160 -3.69 -1.54 -6.11
CA TYR A 160 -2.49 -1.53 -6.93
C TYR A 160 -2.74 -1.03 -8.38
N PRO A 161 -3.84 -1.40 -9.06
CA PRO A 161 -4.15 -0.85 -10.38
C PRO A 161 -4.26 0.68 -10.38
N ARG A 162 -4.97 1.26 -9.41
CA ARG A 162 -5.07 2.73 -9.28
C ARG A 162 -3.73 3.37 -8.96
N TYR A 163 -2.91 2.73 -8.13
CA TYR A 163 -1.55 3.18 -7.83
C TYR A 163 -0.64 3.22 -9.07
N LEU A 164 -0.76 2.24 -9.97
CA LEU A 164 -0.02 2.23 -11.24
C LEU A 164 -0.58 3.29 -12.20
N ALA A 165 -1.91 3.43 -12.29
CA ALA A 165 -2.55 4.45 -13.10
C ALA A 165 -2.13 5.88 -12.67
N ALA A 166 -1.98 6.13 -11.36
CA ALA A 166 -1.47 7.39 -10.83
C ALA A 166 -0.03 7.72 -11.29
N ARG A 167 0.75 6.72 -11.72
CA ARG A 167 2.09 6.86 -12.31
C ARG A 167 2.09 6.81 -13.85
N GLY A 168 0.90 6.66 -14.45
CA GLY A 168 0.70 6.45 -15.88
C GLY A 168 1.21 5.11 -16.39
N ILE A 169 1.34 4.12 -15.51
CA ILE A 169 1.75 2.75 -15.82
C ILE A 169 0.50 1.91 -16.04
N TRP A 170 0.42 1.24 -17.18
CA TRP A 170 -0.81 0.59 -17.64
C TRP A 170 -0.65 -0.91 -17.90
N ALA A 171 0.58 -1.36 -18.10
CA ALA A 171 0.92 -2.77 -18.25
C ALA A 171 2.15 -3.12 -17.40
N SER A 172 2.32 -4.40 -17.15
CA SER A 172 3.49 -4.97 -16.51
C SER A 172 4.01 -6.16 -17.31
N ALA A 173 5.30 -6.43 -17.18
CA ALA A 173 5.97 -7.55 -17.80
C ALA A 173 7.00 -8.11 -16.81
N TYR A 174 7.43 -9.34 -17.04
CA TYR A 174 8.40 -10.01 -16.20
C TYR A 174 9.44 -10.70 -17.08
N LEU A 175 10.71 -10.53 -16.75
CA LEU A 175 11.85 -11.25 -17.34
C LEU A 175 12.56 -12.05 -16.25
N LYS A 176 13.04 -13.24 -16.60
CA LYS A 176 13.79 -14.05 -15.65
C LYS A 176 15.22 -13.55 -15.48
N SER A 177 15.82 -12.95 -16.51
CA SER A 177 17.11 -12.24 -16.43
C SER A 177 17.10 -11.03 -17.35
N MET A 178 17.85 -9.98 -17.01
CA MET A 178 18.08 -8.85 -17.92
C MET A 178 18.92 -9.23 -19.15
N ASP A 179 19.58 -10.38 -19.15
CA ASP A 179 20.29 -10.89 -20.33
C ASP A 179 19.34 -11.24 -21.49
N GLU A 180 18.05 -11.44 -21.19
CA GLU A 180 16.99 -11.65 -22.20
C GLU A 180 16.59 -10.36 -22.92
N ALA A 181 17.12 -9.21 -22.46
CA ALA A 181 16.85 -7.91 -23.04
C ALA A 181 18.08 -7.33 -23.75
N ALA A 182 17.89 -6.86 -24.98
CA ALA A 182 18.91 -6.10 -25.68
C ALA A 182 18.86 -4.63 -25.25
N VAL A 183 19.95 -4.14 -24.65
CA VAL A 183 20.12 -2.74 -24.25
C VAL A 183 20.87 -1.97 -25.33
N PHE A 184 20.34 -0.81 -25.69
CA PHE A 184 20.94 0.12 -26.65
C PHE A 184 21.24 1.44 -25.94
N PRO A 185 22.48 1.65 -25.48
CA PRO A 185 22.89 2.86 -24.77
C PRO A 185 22.76 4.12 -25.65
N GLN A 186 22.09 5.16 -25.15
CA GLN A 186 21.95 6.43 -25.88
C GLN A 186 23.08 7.41 -25.51
N LEU A 187 24.27 7.18 -26.05
CA LEU A 187 25.47 7.98 -25.73
C LEU A 187 25.46 9.40 -26.33
N SER A 188 24.69 9.63 -27.41
CA SER A 188 24.81 10.81 -28.28
C SER A 188 23.93 12.01 -27.89
N ARG A 189 22.96 11.83 -26.99
CA ARG A 189 22.07 12.93 -26.51
C ARG A 189 21.97 12.84 -24.99
N ARG A 190 22.72 13.68 -24.27
CA ARG A 190 22.65 13.76 -22.80
C ARG A 190 21.69 14.88 -22.38
N THR A 191 20.43 14.51 -22.17
CA THR A 191 19.46 15.38 -21.48
C THR A 191 19.92 15.66 -20.04
N PRO A 192 19.49 16.76 -19.41
CA PRO A 192 19.79 17.02 -17.99
C PRO A 192 19.42 15.86 -17.06
N ARG A 193 18.37 15.11 -17.39
CA ARG A 193 17.95 13.90 -16.68
C ARG A 193 18.98 12.77 -16.77
N GLN A 194 19.52 12.51 -17.96
CA GLN A 194 20.58 11.51 -18.16
C GLN A 194 21.86 11.89 -17.41
N ILE A 195 22.25 13.16 -17.44
CA ILE A 195 23.42 13.66 -16.69
C ILE A 195 23.21 13.44 -15.19
N ALA A 196 22.06 13.83 -14.67
CA ALA A 196 21.69 13.61 -13.27
C ALA A 196 21.65 12.12 -12.89
N GLY A 197 21.13 11.25 -13.78
CA GLY A 197 21.10 9.81 -13.58
C GLY A 197 22.49 9.17 -13.52
N TYR A 198 23.38 9.52 -14.46
CA TYR A 198 24.78 9.08 -14.43
C TYR A 198 25.49 9.55 -13.17
N TRP A 199 25.27 10.82 -12.79
CA TRP A 199 25.83 11.39 -11.59
C TRP A 199 25.41 10.63 -10.34
N ARG A 200 24.12 10.34 -10.24
CA ARG A 200 23.54 9.56 -9.15
C ARG A 200 24.15 8.16 -9.06
N GLN A 201 24.36 7.47 -10.19
CA GLN A 201 24.98 6.14 -10.19
C GLN A 201 26.44 6.19 -9.74
N ARG A 202 27.19 7.21 -10.15
CA ARG A 202 28.57 7.39 -9.67
C ARG A 202 28.62 7.59 -8.16
N VAL A 203 27.70 8.39 -7.61
CA VAL A 203 27.55 8.57 -6.16
C VAL A 203 27.15 7.25 -5.49
N GLN A 204 26.20 6.50 -6.05
CA GLN A 204 25.79 5.19 -5.53
C GLN A 204 26.96 4.22 -5.45
N ALA A 205 27.71 4.06 -6.54
CA ALA A 205 28.87 3.17 -6.58
C ALA A 205 29.93 3.56 -5.54
N LEU A 206 30.13 4.87 -5.34
CA LEU A 206 31.02 5.37 -4.32
C LEU A 206 30.55 5.04 -2.89
N ILE A 207 29.25 5.17 -2.62
CA ILE A 207 28.63 4.79 -1.34
C ILE A 207 28.81 3.29 -1.10
N ASP A 208 28.49 2.45 -2.09
CA ASP A 208 28.57 0.99 -2.01
C ASP A 208 30.02 0.50 -1.77
N GLN A 209 31.02 1.19 -2.34
CA GLN A 209 32.44 0.88 -2.11
C GLN A 209 32.97 1.38 -0.76
N SER A 210 32.36 2.42 -0.19
CA SER A 210 32.89 3.09 1.01
C SER A 210 32.28 2.59 2.32
N LEU A 211 31.11 1.93 2.27
CA LEU A 211 30.32 1.59 3.44
C LEU A 211 29.85 0.13 3.42
N PRO A 212 29.60 -0.48 4.59
CA PRO A 212 28.92 -1.77 4.68
C PRO A 212 27.54 -1.72 4.02
N THR A 213 27.10 -2.83 3.41
CA THR A 213 25.87 -2.94 2.60
C THR A 213 24.63 -2.35 3.28
N GLU A 214 24.45 -2.63 4.58
CA GLU A 214 23.29 -2.14 5.34
C GLU A 214 23.32 -0.62 5.54
N THR A 215 24.48 -0.04 5.86
CA THR A 215 24.65 1.40 6.04
C THR A 215 24.62 2.14 4.69
N ALA A 216 25.23 1.55 3.67
CA ALA A 216 25.20 2.04 2.29
C ALA A 216 23.76 2.17 1.80
N ALA A 217 22.89 1.19 2.07
CA ALA A 217 21.48 1.24 1.73
C ALA A 217 20.72 2.41 2.40
N LEU A 218 20.95 2.63 3.70
CA LEU A 218 20.34 3.75 4.43
C LEU A 218 20.82 5.11 3.89
N LEU A 219 22.13 5.25 3.65
CA LEU A 219 22.71 6.49 3.16
C LEU A 219 22.30 6.78 1.71
N ALA A 220 22.29 5.76 0.85
CA ALA A 220 21.79 5.88 -0.52
C ALA A 220 20.33 6.33 -0.56
N ALA A 221 19.47 5.75 0.28
CA ALA A 221 18.08 6.16 0.38
C ALA A 221 17.92 7.62 0.85
N LEU A 222 18.80 8.07 1.75
CA LEU A 222 18.80 9.45 2.28
C LEU A 222 19.28 10.48 1.24
N LEU A 223 20.41 10.23 0.57
CA LEU A 223 21.07 11.22 -0.29
C LEU A 223 20.54 11.20 -1.72
N ILE A 224 20.29 10.02 -2.28
CA ILE A 224 19.96 9.83 -3.70
C ILE A 224 18.64 9.12 -3.96
N GLY A 225 17.98 8.64 -2.89
CA GLY A 225 16.60 8.17 -2.93
C GLY A 225 16.43 6.73 -3.38
N GLU A 226 17.53 6.00 -3.42
CA GLU A 226 17.54 4.58 -3.77
C GLU A 226 17.12 3.76 -2.56
N LYS A 227 15.85 3.34 -2.53
CA LYS A 227 15.27 2.55 -1.43
C LYS A 227 15.48 1.04 -1.60
N GLY A 228 15.94 0.61 -2.78
CA GLY A 228 16.02 -0.79 -3.15
C GLY A 228 16.88 -1.63 -2.23
N GLY A 229 17.97 -1.04 -1.71
CA GLY A 229 18.91 -1.70 -0.81
C GLY A 229 18.44 -1.86 0.64
N ILE A 230 17.43 -1.11 1.09
CA ILE A 230 16.98 -1.19 2.50
C ILE A 230 16.33 -2.56 2.73
N SER A 231 16.86 -3.33 3.68
CA SER A 231 16.36 -4.66 4.03
C SER A 231 14.96 -4.61 4.67
N GLY A 232 14.24 -5.75 4.67
CA GLY A 232 12.94 -5.86 5.33
C GLY A 232 12.99 -5.47 6.82
N ALA A 233 14.02 -5.96 7.53
CA ALA A 233 14.24 -5.65 8.93
C ALA A 233 14.50 -4.15 9.17
N GLN A 234 15.33 -3.51 8.33
CA GLN A 234 15.56 -2.07 8.42
C GLN A 234 14.27 -1.27 8.17
N ARG A 235 13.46 -1.67 7.18
CA ARG A 235 12.16 -1.01 6.92
C ARG A 235 11.22 -1.11 8.10
N ASP A 236 11.18 -2.26 8.77
CA ASP A 236 10.34 -2.47 9.97
C ASP A 236 10.79 -1.56 11.13
N VAL A 237 12.10 -1.48 11.41
CA VAL A 237 12.64 -0.56 12.43
C VAL A 237 12.29 0.90 12.11
N LEU A 238 12.48 1.33 10.86
CA LEU A 238 12.14 2.70 10.43
C LEU A 238 10.64 2.99 10.54
N ALA A 239 9.78 2.01 10.23
CA ALA A 239 8.32 2.12 10.30
C ALA A 239 7.83 2.20 11.74
N ARG A 240 8.26 1.28 12.61
CA ARG A 240 7.94 1.29 14.05
C ARG A 240 8.53 2.51 14.77
N GLY A 241 9.66 3.01 14.30
CA GLY A 241 10.27 4.25 14.76
C GLY A 241 9.57 5.52 14.25
N GLY A 242 8.63 5.44 13.31
CA GLY A 242 7.91 6.61 12.77
C GLY A 242 8.77 7.56 11.94
N ILE A 243 9.88 7.08 11.37
CA ILE A 243 10.90 7.89 10.68
C ILE A 243 11.18 7.45 9.25
N SER A 244 10.37 6.54 8.67
CA SER A 244 10.49 6.12 7.26
C SER A 244 10.49 7.31 6.28
N HIS A 245 9.88 8.44 6.67
CA HIS A 245 9.84 9.66 5.88
C HIS A 245 11.19 10.42 5.83
N LEU A 246 12.11 10.18 6.76
CA LEU A 246 13.48 10.74 6.74
C LEU A 246 14.34 10.01 5.71
N PHE A 247 14.24 8.69 5.64
CA PHE A 247 14.94 7.84 4.66
C PHE A 247 14.20 7.71 3.33
N SER A 248 13.24 8.60 3.10
CA SER A 248 12.63 8.84 1.81
C SER A 248 12.98 10.26 1.43
N ILE A 249 13.48 10.49 0.22
CA ILE A 249 13.65 11.87 -0.28
C ILE A 249 12.32 12.59 -0.14
N SER A 250 12.35 13.62 0.69
CA SER A 250 11.18 14.31 1.20
C SER A 250 11.32 15.81 0.95
N GLY A 251 10.21 16.53 1.07
CA GLY A 251 10.22 17.98 0.99
C GLY A 251 11.11 18.64 2.05
N LEU A 252 11.42 17.95 3.15
CA LEU A 252 12.36 18.42 4.16
C LEU A 252 13.77 18.61 3.57
N HIS A 253 14.26 17.65 2.78
CA HIS A 253 15.59 17.72 2.16
C HIS A 253 15.69 18.89 1.18
N LEU A 254 14.68 19.04 0.31
CA LEU A 254 14.61 20.18 -0.61
C LEU A 254 14.51 21.51 0.17
N GLY A 255 13.74 21.53 1.26
CA GLY A 255 13.61 22.68 2.15
C GLY A 255 14.93 23.06 2.83
N LEU A 256 15.71 22.07 3.30
CA LEU A 256 17.04 22.26 3.87
C LEU A 256 18.02 22.79 2.83
N ILE A 257 18.03 22.23 1.61
CA ILE A 257 18.83 22.77 0.49
C ILE A 257 18.46 24.21 0.20
N GLY A 258 17.16 24.51 0.11
CA GLY A 258 16.67 25.87 -0.05
C GLY A 258 17.12 26.80 1.09
N PHE A 259 17.07 26.32 2.33
CA PHE A 259 17.52 27.05 3.51
C PHE A 259 19.02 27.35 3.45
N TYR A 260 19.88 26.34 3.25
CA TYR A 260 21.33 26.54 3.18
C TYR A 260 21.72 27.39 1.98
N ALA A 261 21.17 27.11 0.80
CA ALA A 261 21.44 27.89 -0.41
C ALA A 261 20.98 29.34 -0.28
N TYR A 262 19.87 29.60 0.42
CA TYR A 262 19.44 30.96 0.74
C TYR A 262 20.42 31.68 1.66
N HIS A 263 20.94 31.02 2.71
CA HIS A 263 21.90 31.66 3.63
C HIS A 263 23.24 31.94 2.94
N VAL A 264 23.75 31.00 2.15
CA VAL A 264 24.96 31.18 1.34
C VAL A 264 24.74 32.29 0.32
N GLY A 265 23.64 32.23 -0.44
CA GLY A 265 23.28 33.25 -1.41
C GLY A 265 23.16 34.63 -0.77
N PHE A 266 22.48 34.74 0.37
CA PHE A 266 22.33 35.99 1.13
C PHE A 266 23.66 36.53 1.64
N PHE A 267 24.56 35.66 2.10
CA PHE A 267 25.90 36.03 2.55
C PHE A 267 26.74 36.67 1.44
N PHE A 268 26.64 36.19 0.20
CA PHE A 268 27.28 36.83 -0.94
C PHE A 268 26.51 38.07 -1.41
N TRP A 269 25.18 38.02 -1.43
CA TRP A 269 24.30 39.12 -1.84
C TRP A 269 24.55 40.40 -1.02
N ARG A 270 24.71 40.24 0.30
CA ARG A 270 24.92 41.37 1.22
C ARG A 270 26.28 42.07 1.08
N ARG A 271 27.20 41.52 0.28
CA ARG A 271 28.50 42.17 -0.01
C ARG A 271 28.41 43.24 -1.10
N SER A 272 27.27 43.34 -1.79
CA SER A 272 27.06 44.32 -2.85
C SER A 272 25.92 45.25 -2.48
N ASP A 273 26.26 46.50 -2.18
CA ASP A 273 25.30 47.55 -1.83
C ASP A 273 24.30 47.78 -2.97
N ARG A 274 24.76 47.67 -4.23
CA ARG A 274 23.90 47.77 -5.42
C ARG A 274 22.83 46.68 -5.43
N LEU A 275 23.21 45.42 -5.17
CA LEU A 275 22.25 44.32 -5.14
C LEU A 275 21.25 44.45 -3.99
N LEU A 276 21.68 44.94 -2.83
CA LEU A 276 20.79 45.18 -1.69
C LEU A 276 19.76 46.28 -1.98
N LEU A 277 20.16 47.34 -2.68
CA LEU A 277 19.28 48.47 -3.01
C LEU A 277 18.31 48.16 -4.16
N TYR A 278 18.80 47.59 -5.27
CA TYR A 278 17.98 47.36 -6.47
C TYR A 278 17.25 46.03 -6.49
N LEU A 279 17.79 45.00 -5.82
CA LEU A 279 17.23 43.64 -5.82
C LEU A 279 17.14 43.08 -4.39
N PRO A 280 16.17 43.53 -3.58
CA PRO A 280 16.00 43.05 -2.21
C PRO A 280 16.01 41.52 -2.12
N PRO A 281 16.92 40.92 -1.33
CA PRO A 281 17.17 39.48 -1.38
C PRO A 281 15.94 38.66 -1.02
N ARG A 282 15.11 39.12 -0.07
CA ARG A 282 13.84 38.45 0.29
C ARG A 282 12.88 38.28 -0.90
N ARG A 283 12.96 39.15 -1.90
CA ARG A 283 12.08 39.16 -3.07
C ARG A 283 12.66 38.36 -4.23
N TYR A 284 13.96 38.52 -4.49
CA TYR A 284 14.59 38.00 -5.70
C TYR A 284 15.41 36.74 -5.48
N LEU A 285 16.10 36.60 -4.33
CA LEU A 285 16.96 35.45 -4.07
C LEU A 285 16.21 34.10 -4.17
N PRO A 286 14.98 33.94 -3.65
CA PRO A 286 14.22 32.70 -3.81
C PRO A 286 14.01 32.28 -5.27
N LEU A 287 13.87 33.25 -6.20
CA LEU A 287 13.75 32.97 -7.63
C LEU A 287 15.08 32.46 -8.21
N PHE A 288 16.21 33.06 -7.82
CA PHE A 288 17.54 32.62 -8.22
C PHE A 288 17.94 31.25 -7.67
N LEU A 289 17.27 30.77 -6.62
CA LEU A 289 17.48 29.44 -6.07
C LEU A 289 16.69 28.35 -6.80
N LEU A 290 15.67 28.68 -7.61
CA LEU A 290 14.87 27.68 -8.31
C LEU A 290 15.71 26.77 -9.22
N PRO A 291 16.74 27.25 -9.97
CA PRO A 291 17.62 26.37 -10.72
C PRO A 291 18.37 25.35 -9.85
N VAL A 292 18.81 25.75 -8.65
CA VAL A 292 19.49 24.84 -7.70
C VAL A 292 18.52 23.79 -7.19
N LEU A 293 17.31 24.20 -6.83
CA LEU A 293 16.25 23.27 -6.38
C LEU A 293 15.79 22.34 -7.50
N LEU A 294 15.75 22.82 -8.75
CA LEU A 294 15.44 22.02 -9.93
C LEU A 294 16.56 21.00 -10.21
N ALA A 295 17.83 21.39 -10.09
CA ALA A 295 18.96 20.47 -10.23
C ALA A 295 18.87 19.34 -9.20
N TYR A 296 18.54 19.64 -7.94
CA TYR A 296 18.31 18.62 -6.93
C TYR A 296 17.08 17.75 -7.23
N LEU A 297 15.97 18.33 -7.71
CA LEU A 297 14.80 17.56 -8.15
C LEU A 297 15.14 16.54 -9.24
N LEU A 298 15.95 16.94 -10.23
CA LEU A 298 16.41 16.05 -11.29
C LEU A 298 17.38 14.99 -10.76
N PHE A 299 18.33 15.39 -9.91
CA PHE A 299 19.29 14.47 -9.27
C PHE A 299 18.61 13.36 -8.47
N THR A 300 17.54 13.71 -7.77
CA THR A 300 16.76 12.78 -6.94
C THR A 300 15.76 11.93 -7.74
N GLY A 301 15.81 11.97 -9.07
CA GLY A 301 14.94 11.16 -9.94
C GLY A 301 13.48 11.64 -9.97
N GLU A 302 13.23 12.93 -9.72
CA GLU A 302 11.90 13.54 -9.73
C GLU A 302 10.88 12.90 -8.76
N ALA A 303 11.37 12.42 -7.61
CA ALA A 303 10.51 11.82 -6.58
C ALA A 303 9.29 12.71 -6.27
N LEU A 304 8.10 12.10 -6.21
CA LEU A 304 6.83 12.82 -6.03
C LEU A 304 6.84 13.82 -4.87
N PRO A 305 7.37 13.50 -3.67
CA PRO A 305 7.47 14.47 -2.57
C PRO A 305 8.34 15.68 -2.89
N THR A 306 9.48 15.47 -3.54
CA THR A 306 10.41 16.53 -3.96
C THR A 306 9.78 17.42 -5.01
N ARG A 307 9.08 16.83 -5.98
CA ARG A 307 8.34 17.56 -7.03
C ARG A 307 7.32 18.51 -6.41
N ARG A 308 6.55 18.04 -5.41
CA ARG A 308 5.58 18.88 -4.71
C ARG A 308 6.25 20.01 -3.94
N ALA A 309 7.32 19.72 -3.21
CA ALA A 309 8.06 20.72 -2.47
C ALA A 309 8.67 21.80 -3.39
N PHE A 310 9.16 21.40 -4.58
CA PHE A 310 9.67 22.32 -5.59
C PHE A 310 8.59 23.27 -6.10
N PHE A 311 7.41 22.75 -6.46
CA PHE A 311 6.31 23.60 -6.90
C PHE A 311 5.81 24.54 -5.79
N MET A 312 5.77 24.09 -4.53
CA MET A 312 5.46 24.98 -3.40
C MET A 312 6.51 26.07 -3.21
N ALA A 313 7.81 25.74 -3.36
CA ALA A 313 8.90 26.71 -3.30
C ALA A 313 8.83 27.72 -4.46
N ALA A 314 8.56 27.25 -5.68
CA ALA A 314 8.37 28.09 -6.86
C ALA A 314 7.16 29.02 -6.71
N ALA A 315 6.02 28.50 -6.26
CA ALA A 315 4.84 29.31 -5.98
C ALA A 315 5.12 30.37 -4.89
N GLY A 316 5.82 29.99 -3.82
CA GLY A 316 6.26 30.91 -2.76
C GLY A 316 7.18 32.00 -3.29
N ALA A 317 8.18 31.64 -4.10
CA ALA A 317 9.10 32.58 -4.73
C ALA A 317 8.37 33.59 -5.62
N LEU A 318 7.41 33.14 -6.43
CA LEU A 318 6.56 34.01 -7.25
C LEU A 318 5.69 34.95 -6.40
N LEU A 319 5.09 34.46 -5.32
CA LEU A 319 4.27 35.29 -4.43
C LEU A 319 5.10 36.38 -3.73
N TRP A 320 6.32 36.04 -3.30
CA TRP A 320 7.27 37.02 -2.77
C TRP A 320 7.70 38.03 -3.84
N LEU A 321 7.91 37.60 -5.08
CA LEU A 321 8.19 38.49 -6.21
C LEU A 321 7.07 39.51 -6.42
N TYR A 322 5.79 39.14 -6.25
CA TYR A 322 4.66 40.07 -6.34
C TYR A 322 4.32 40.77 -5.01
N SER A 323 5.13 40.58 -3.95
CA SER A 323 4.92 41.16 -2.61
C SER A 323 3.52 40.88 -2.03
N ARG A 324 2.89 39.78 -2.44
CA ARG A 324 1.56 39.40 -1.94
C ARG A 324 1.69 38.66 -0.61
N ARG A 325 1.10 39.21 0.44
CA ARG A 325 0.94 38.52 1.72
C ARG A 325 -0.22 37.53 1.64
N THR A 326 0.08 36.26 1.44
CA THR A 326 -0.92 35.18 1.46
C THR A 326 -0.86 34.41 2.77
N ALA A 327 -2.02 34.13 3.37
CA ALA A 327 -2.09 33.24 4.52
C ALA A 327 -1.55 31.84 4.14
N PRO A 328 -0.69 31.20 4.96
CA PRO A 328 -0.10 29.89 4.64
C PRO A 328 -1.14 28.81 4.31
N LEU A 329 -2.30 28.82 4.98
CA LEU A 329 -3.39 27.90 4.66
C LEU A 329 -3.95 28.09 3.24
N ASN A 330 -4.04 29.32 2.75
CA ASN A 330 -4.52 29.55 1.38
C ASN A 330 -3.52 29.04 0.35
N LEU A 331 -2.21 29.15 0.62
CA LEU A 331 -1.17 28.55 -0.23
C LEU A 331 -1.32 27.03 -0.26
N LEU A 332 -1.52 26.41 0.91
CA LEU A 332 -1.74 24.96 1.03
C LEU A 332 -2.98 24.51 0.23
N TRP A 333 -4.12 25.18 0.38
CA TRP A 333 -5.34 24.84 -0.36
C TRP A 333 -5.22 25.05 -1.86
N THR A 334 -4.53 26.11 -2.28
CA THR A 334 -4.29 26.38 -3.70
C THR A 334 -3.38 25.33 -4.31
N ALA A 335 -2.30 24.95 -3.61
CA ALA A 335 -1.41 23.89 -4.05
C ALA A 335 -2.16 22.56 -4.18
N ALA A 336 -2.93 22.17 -3.16
CA ALA A 336 -3.74 20.95 -3.20
C ALA A 336 -4.73 20.95 -4.38
N LEU A 337 -5.43 22.07 -4.60
CA LEU A 337 -6.38 22.20 -5.71
C LEU A 337 -5.68 22.01 -7.06
N LEU A 338 -4.56 22.71 -7.28
CA LEU A 338 -3.81 22.61 -8.53
C LEU A 338 -3.32 21.17 -8.77
N PHE A 339 -2.72 20.52 -7.77
CA PHE A 339 -2.27 19.13 -7.91
C PHE A 339 -3.42 18.19 -8.30
N LEU A 340 -4.59 18.31 -7.65
CA LEU A 340 -5.72 17.43 -7.94
C LEU A 340 -6.43 17.75 -9.26
N LEU A 341 -6.30 18.97 -9.79
CA LEU A 341 -6.81 19.31 -11.12
C LEU A 341 -5.97 18.66 -12.24
N PHE A 342 -4.65 18.56 -12.05
CA PHE A 342 -3.74 17.96 -13.04
C PHE A 342 -3.58 16.46 -12.87
N GLU A 343 -3.53 15.97 -11.63
CA GLU A 343 -3.32 14.57 -11.29
C GLU A 343 -4.33 14.16 -10.20
N PRO A 344 -5.60 13.90 -10.56
CA PRO A 344 -6.68 13.65 -9.58
C PRO A 344 -6.44 12.40 -8.73
N LEU A 345 -5.75 11.40 -9.27
CA LEU A 345 -5.43 10.16 -8.56
C LEU A 345 -4.48 10.38 -7.37
N LEU A 346 -3.78 11.53 -7.30
CA LEU A 346 -2.96 11.89 -6.12
C LEU A 346 -3.78 11.96 -4.84
N LEU A 347 -5.11 12.14 -4.89
CA LEU A 347 -5.97 12.12 -3.71
C LEU A 347 -5.84 10.80 -2.94
N PHE A 348 -5.56 9.69 -3.61
CA PHE A 348 -5.44 8.36 -3.00
C PHE A 348 -4.01 7.96 -2.64
N GLU A 349 -3.01 8.76 -3.02
CA GLU A 349 -1.60 8.48 -2.71
C GLU A 349 -1.27 8.86 -1.26
N ALA A 350 -0.82 7.88 -0.47
CA ALA A 350 -0.41 8.11 0.92
C ALA A 350 0.60 9.27 1.06
N SER A 351 1.56 9.39 0.13
CA SER A 351 2.56 10.46 0.17
C SER A 351 1.96 11.87 0.06
N PHE A 352 0.89 12.03 -0.72
CA PHE A 352 0.17 13.30 -0.86
C PHE A 352 -0.63 13.59 0.40
N GLN A 353 -1.45 12.64 0.84
CA GLN A 353 -2.32 12.77 2.01
C GLN A 353 -1.52 13.12 3.27
N LEU A 354 -0.45 12.37 3.57
CA LEU A 354 0.37 12.55 4.76
C LEU A 354 1.10 13.90 4.75
N SER A 355 1.61 14.33 3.59
CA SER A 355 2.30 15.61 3.46
C SER A 355 1.37 16.80 3.74
N PHE A 356 0.17 16.80 3.17
CA PHE A 356 -0.78 17.90 3.37
C PHE A 356 -1.40 17.86 4.78
N ALA A 357 -1.71 16.67 5.32
CA ALA A 357 -2.23 16.52 6.67
C ALA A 357 -1.21 16.97 7.73
N GLY A 358 0.06 16.57 7.62
CA GLY A 358 1.11 16.99 8.54
C GLY A 358 1.30 18.51 8.56
N VAL A 359 1.41 19.15 7.39
CA VAL A 359 1.51 20.61 7.28
C VAL A 359 0.25 21.31 7.82
N LEU A 360 -0.93 20.75 7.55
CA LEU A 360 -2.19 21.28 8.09
C LEU A 360 -2.22 21.23 9.62
N GLY A 361 -1.83 20.11 10.22
CA GLY A 361 -1.72 19.93 11.67
C GLY A 361 -0.80 20.98 12.30
N ILE A 362 0.40 21.15 11.74
CA ILE A 362 1.36 22.17 12.17
C ILE A 362 0.75 23.57 12.07
N LEU A 363 0.15 23.94 10.92
CA LEU A 363 -0.41 25.28 10.70
C LEU A 363 -1.62 25.61 11.59
N LEU A 364 -2.40 24.60 12.01
CA LEU A 364 -3.58 24.81 12.85
C LEU A 364 -3.29 24.77 14.35
N LEU A 365 -2.38 23.89 14.80
CA LEU A 365 -2.14 23.63 16.22
C LEU A 365 -0.98 24.47 16.79
N MET A 366 0.15 24.56 16.07
CA MET A 366 1.36 25.21 16.57
C MET A 366 1.20 26.68 16.97
N PRO A 367 0.43 27.53 16.24
CA PRO A 367 0.26 28.93 16.63
C PRO A 367 -0.35 29.14 18.02
N ARG A 368 -1.05 28.15 18.57
CA ARG A 368 -1.57 28.19 19.95
C ARG A 368 -0.71 27.40 20.91
N TRP A 369 -0.28 26.20 20.53
CA TRP A 369 0.58 25.38 21.40
C TRP A 369 1.88 26.09 21.75
N ALA A 370 2.53 26.74 20.78
CA ALA A 370 3.77 27.49 21.02
C ALA A 370 3.59 28.72 21.93
N LYS A 371 2.36 29.28 22.02
CA LYS A 371 2.05 30.39 22.93
C LYS A 371 1.84 29.92 24.37
N CYS A 372 1.34 28.70 24.55
CA CYS A 372 1.17 28.10 25.86
C CYS A 372 2.48 27.53 26.42
N CYS A 373 3.55 27.49 25.64
CA CYS A 373 4.86 27.06 26.12
C CYS A 373 5.44 28.08 27.11
N PRO A 374 5.89 27.63 28.30
CA PRO A 374 6.58 28.51 29.22
C PRO A 374 7.87 29.06 28.59
N GLU A 375 8.25 30.28 29.00
CA GLU A 375 9.55 30.83 28.63
C GLU A 375 10.65 30.01 29.31
N ARG A 376 11.48 29.36 28.49
CA ARG A 376 12.60 28.49 28.88
C ARG A 376 13.86 28.92 28.11
N PRO A 377 15.07 28.50 28.54
CA PRO A 377 16.30 28.74 27.77
C PRO A 377 16.15 28.32 26.31
N HIS A 378 16.80 29.05 25.40
CA HIS A 378 16.61 28.90 23.94
C HIS A 378 16.69 27.44 23.46
N VAL A 379 17.67 26.68 23.96
CA VAL A 379 17.87 25.27 23.60
C VAL A 379 16.71 24.39 24.06
N LEU A 380 16.29 24.50 25.31
CA LEU A 380 15.18 23.70 25.85
C LEU A 380 13.86 24.06 25.15
N ARG A 381 13.62 25.35 24.90
CA ARG A 381 12.47 25.82 24.13
C ARG A 381 12.48 25.25 22.71
N TRP A 382 13.64 25.16 22.07
CA TRP A 382 13.76 24.58 20.73
C TRP A 382 13.37 23.11 20.71
N PHE A 383 13.88 22.28 21.64
CA PHE A 383 13.48 20.87 21.75
C PHE A 383 11.99 20.70 22.06
N MET A 384 11.41 21.54 22.94
CA MET A 384 9.97 21.52 23.21
C MET A 384 9.15 21.85 21.96
N LEU A 385 9.54 22.88 21.20
CA LEU A 385 8.85 23.26 19.96
C LEU A 385 8.98 22.17 18.89
N LEU A 386 10.13 21.50 18.81
CA LEU A 386 10.32 20.36 17.92
C LEU A 386 9.36 19.21 18.31
N ALA A 387 9.31 18.84 19.60
CA ALA A 387 8.41 17.82 20.10
C ALA A 387 6.93 18.15 19.84
N LEU A 388 6.51 19.39 20.07
CA LEU A 388 5.15 19.85 19.77
C LEU A 388 4.84 19.86 18.27
N THR A 389 5.82 20.21 17.43
CA THR A 389 5.66 20.18 15.97
C THR A 389 5.50 18.74 15.49
N THR A 390 6.31 17.82 15.99
CA THR A 390 6.18 16.37 15.73
C THR A 390 4.82 15.88 16.19
N LEU A 391 4.39 16.20 17.41
CA LEU A 391 3.09 15.79 17.93
C LEU A 391 1.93 16.33 17.07
N ALA A 392 1.99 17.59 16.66
CA ALA A 392 0.97 18.20 15.80
C ALA A 392 0.87 17.52 14.43
N ALA A 393 2.03 17.19 13.84
CA ALA A 393 2.08 16.45 12.58
C ALA A 393 1.55 15.01 12.75
N THR A 394 2.04 14.29 13.77
CA THR A 394 1.64 12.90 14.06
C THR A 394 0.13 12.77 14.28
N LEU A 395 -0.48 13.63 15.10
CA LEU A 395 -1.92 13.58 15.35
C LEU A 395 -2.75 13.87 14.09
N ALA A 396 -2.27 14.74 13.21
CA ALA A 396 -2.94 15.06 11.96
C ALA A 396 -2.80 13.95 10.91
N THR A 397 -1.67 13.23 10.91
CA THR A 397 -1.41 12.13 9.98
C THR A 397 -1.90 10.77 10.48
N LEU A 398 -2.16 10.61 11.78
CA LEU A 398 -2.51 9.35 12.42
C LEU A 398 -3.61 8.53 11.71
N PRO A 399 -4.79 9.08 11.38
CA PRO A 399 -5.82 8.28 10.72
C PRO A 399 -5.37 7.76 9.34
N LEU A 400 -4.51 8.53 8.65
CA LEU A 400 -3.98 8.15 7.34
C LEU A 400 -2.85 7.11 7.46
N THR A 401 -2.00 7.21 8.48
CA THR A 401 -0.95 6.19 8.72
C THR A 401 -1.57 4.85 9.10
N LEU A 402 -2.64 4.86 9.90
CA LEU A 402 -3.40 3.66 10.25
C LEU A 402 -4.15 3.07 9.05
N LEU A 403 -4.72 3.91 8.19
CA LEU A 403 -5.41 3.48 6.97
C LEU A 403 -4.47 2.78 5.96
N HIS A 404 -3.27 3.32 5.73
CA HIS A 404 -2.37 2.82 4.68
C HIS A 404 -1.34 1.81 5.16
N PHE A 405 -0.90 1.92 6.40
CA PHE A 405 0.23 1.13 6.92
C PHE A 405 -0.13 0.31 8.15
N HIS A 406 -1.34 0.46 8.71
CA HIS A 406 -1.76 -0.22 9.93
C HIS A 406 -0.77 -0.03 11.09
N MET A 407 0.01 1.05 11.11
CA MET A 407 1.11 1.22 12.05
C MET A 407 0.86 2.40 12.98
N LEU A 408 0.87 2.13 14.28
CA LEU A 408 1.03 3.12 15.32
C LEU A 408 2.47 3.06 15.84
N ALA A 409 3.18 4.19 15.81
CA ALA A 409 4.58 4.29 16.23
C ALA A 409 4.71 5.19 17.47
N PRO A 410 4.56 4.66 18.70
CA PRO A 410 4.71 5.45 19.92
C PRO A 410 6.10 6.09 20.05
N ALA A 411 7.14 5.38 19.59
CA ALA A 411 8.52 5.87 19.54
C ALA A 411 8.68 7.15 18.69
N ALA A 412 7.77 7.44 17.74
CA ALA A 412 7.90 8.53 16.78
C ALA A 412 8.21 9.88 17.42
N LEU A 413 7.68 10.18 18.61
CA LEU A 413 7.96 11.45 19.28
C LEU A 413 9.44 11.57 19.69
N LEU A 414 9.99 10.51 20.28
CA LEU A 414 11.37 10.46 20.76
C LEU A 414 12.35 10.29 19.62
N THR A 415 12.05 9.42 18.66
CA THR A 415 12.90 9.17 17.50
C THR A 415 13.00 10.42 16.64
N ASN A 416 11.92 11.16 16.38
CA ASN A 416 12.01 12.42 15.63
C ASN A 416 12.77 13.51 16.41
N LEU A 417 12.74 13.50 17.74
CA LEU A 417 13.51 14.44 18.57
C LEU A 417 15.03 14.28 18.38
N LEU A 418 15.48 13.05 18.13
CA LEU A 418 16.89 12.70 17.93
C LEU A 418 17.27 12.69 16.44
N ALA A 419 16.47 12.01 15.62
CA ALA A 419 16.76 11.76 14.22
C ALA A 419 16.64 13.02 13.36
N VAL A 420 15.64 13.89 13.59
CA VAL A 420 15.48 15.10 12.74
C VAL A 420 16.69 16.04 12.85
N PRO A 421 17.21 16.37 14.06
CA PRO A 421 18.42 17.16 14.17
C PRO A 421 19.66 16.48 13.60
N LEU A 422 19.90 15.20 13.93
CA LEU A 422 21.09 14.48 13.50
C LEU A 422 21.10 14.26 11.98
N VAL A 423 20.00 13.76 11.43
CA VAL A 423 19.90 13.50 10.00
C VAL A 423 19.79 14.82 9.22
N GLY A 424 18.90 15.73 9.64
CA GLY A 424 18.62 16.95 8.89
C GLY A 424 19.73 18.02 8.97
N LEU A 425 20.39 18.19 10.12
CA LEU A 425 21.39 19.25 10.31
C LEU A 425 22.84 18.75 10.20
N VAL A 426 23.08 17.44 10.27
CA VAL A 426 24.43 16.86 10.17
C VAL A 426 24.57 15.97 8.94
N ALA A 427 23.80 14.87 8.86
CA ALA A 427 23.95 13.88 7.79
C ALA A 427 23.68 14.48 6.40
N VAL A 428 22.51 15.10 6.20
CA VAL A 428 22.11 15.67 4.90
C VAL A 428 23.12 16.72 4.40
N PRO A 429 23.55 17.72 5.19
CA PRO A 429 24.60 18.65 4.75
C PRO A 429 25.92 17.95 4.40
N LEU A 430 26.36 17.02 5.24
CA LEU A 430 27.62 16.29 5.05
C LEU A 430 27.61 15.48 3.75
N GLY A 431 26.54 14.71 3.52
CA GLY A 431 26.35 13.93 2.31
C GLY A 431 26.15 14.78 1.07
N LEU A 432 25.46 15.93 1.16
CA LEU A 432 25.34 16.86 0.02
C LEU A 432 26.70 17.46 -0.37
N ILE A 433 27.53 17.81 0.61
CA ILE A 433 28.91 18.27 0.35
C ILE A 433 29.72 17.13 -0.29
N ALA A 434 29.59 15.90 0.22
CA ALA A 434 30.25 14.73 -0.34
C ALA A 434 29.85 14.50 -1.80
N VAL A 435 28.55 14.55 -2.11
CA VAL A 435 28.00 14.48 -3.46
C VAL A 435 28.61 15.55 -4.35
N LEU A 436 28.70 16.80 -3.91
CA LEU A 436 29.31 17.88 -4.71
C LEU A 436 30.82 17.70 -4.93
N LEU A 437 31.52 17.03 -4.01
CA LEU A 437 32.96 16.78 -4.09
C LEU A 437 33.34 15.60 -4.99
N VAL A 438 32.43 14.66 -5.26
CA VAL A 438 32.72 13.46 -6.08
C VAL A 438 33.47 13.75 -7.40
N PRO A 439 33.23 14.85 -8.16
CA PRO A 439 33.88 15.02 -9.47
C PRO A 439 35.22 15.74 -9.36
N PHE A 440 35.49 16.38 -8.21
CA PHE A 440 36.67 17.23 -8.00
C PHE A 440 37.68 16.58 -7.06
N TRP A 441 37.21 15.86 -6.04
CA TRP A 441 38.04 15.26 -5.00
C TRP A 441 37.38 14.00 -4.43
N GLU A 442 37.46 12.90 -5.18
CA GLU A 442 36.83 11.63 -4.82
C GLU A 442 37.26 11.11 -3.44
N ALA A 443 38.56 11.23 -3.09
CA ALA A 443 39.06 10.82 -1.78
C ALA A 443 38.44 11.63 -0.63
N GLY A 444 38.28 12.94 -0.80
CA GLY A 444 37.58 13.79 0.17
C GLY A 444 36.11 13.43 0.29
N ALA A 445 35.44 13.15 -0.83
CA ALA A 445 34.07 12.66 -0.84
C ALA A 445 33.93 11.34 -0.07
N LYS A 446 34.85 10.38 -0.26
CA LYS A 446 34.87 9.10 0.49
C LYS A 446 34.96 9.33 2.00
N ILE A 447 35.84 10.22 2.47
CA ILE A 447 35.97 10.53 3.91
C ILE A 447 34.65 11.07 4.48
N LEU A 448 34.01 12.00 3.77
CA LEU A 448 32.72 12.56 4.21
C LEU A 448 31.62 11.51 4.20
N LEU A 449 31.57 10.63 3.19
CA LEU A 449 30.59 9.54 3.11
C LEU A 449 30.77 8.52 4.26
N VAL A 450 32.02 8.20 4.63
CA VAL A 450 32.29 7.32 5.78
C VAL A 450 31.82 7.96 7.08
N LEU A 451 32.12 9.25 7.28
CA LEU A 451 31.65 9.99 8.46
C LEU A 451 30.11 10.08 8.49
N ASP A 452 29.48 10.32 7.35
CA ASP A 452 28.02 10.38 7.21
C ASP A 452 27.38 9.02 7.51
N GLY A 453 27.93 7.94 6.94
CA GLY A 453 27.53 6.58 7.22
C GLY A 453 27.62 6.23 8.70
N TRP A 454 28.66 6.70 9.41
CA TRP A 454 28.78 6.53 10.85
C TRP A 454 27.65 7.25 11.61
N VAL A 455 27.33 8.50 11.25
CA VAL A 455 26.22 9.27 11.86
C VAL A 455 24.89 8.57 11.62
N VAL A 456 24.62 8.16 10.37
CA VAL A 456 23.39 7.46 9.98
C VAL A 456 23.26 6.14 10.72
N GLN A 457 24.31 5.32 10.75
CA GLN A 457 24.30 4.04 11.43
C GLN A 457 24.05 4.21 12.93
N LYS A 458 24.76 5.13 13.60
CA LYS A 458 24.57 5.36 15.03
C LYS A 458 23.18 5.88 15.36
N THR A 459 22.62 6.73 14.50
CA THR A 459 21.23 7.16 14.65
C THR A 459 20.31 5.95 14.55
N PHE A 460 20.49 5.09 13.53
CA PHE A 460 19.71 3.87 13.33
C PHE A 460 19.81 2.89 14.51
N ASP A 461 21.01 2.63 15.05
CA ASP A 461 21.24 1.76 16.21
C ASP A 461 20.43 2.24 17.43
N VAL A 462 20.44 3.56 17.70
CA VAL A 462 19.68 4.16 18.81
C VAL A 462 18.17 4.01 18.61
N ILE A 463 17.70 4.18 17.38
CA ILE A 463 16.28 3.98 17.05
C ILE A 463 15.87 2.53 17.22
N ALA A 464 16.69 1.59 16.73
CA ALA A 464 16.44 0.16 16.88
C ALA A 464 16.32 -0.23 18.36
N TRP A 465 17.23 0.30 19.20
CA TRP A 465 17.18 0.11 20.65
C TRP A 465 15.93 0.72 21.30
N LEU A 466 15.50 1.91 20.88
CA LEU A 466 14.28 2.57 21.39
C LEU A 466 13.02 1.77 21.04
N VAL A 467 12.92 1.29 19.80
CA VAL A 467 11.76 0.54 19.31
C VAL A 467 11.68 -0.85 19.93
N ALA A 468 12.80 -1.43 20.35
CA ALA A 468 12.80 -2.70 21.08
C ALA A 468 12.17 -2.62 22.48
N GLN A 469 11.93 -1.41 23.02
CA GLN A 469 11.33 -1.25 24.35
C GLN A 469 9.81 -1.53 24.31
N PRO A 470 9.24 -2.28 25.27
CA PRO A 470 7.83 -2.71 25.24
C PRO A 470 6.80 -1.58 25.11
N LEU A 471 7.08 -0.41 25.70
CA LEU A 471 6.18 0.75 25.65
C LEU A 471 6.32 1.61 24.40
N LEU A 472 7.45 1.48 23.69
CA LEU A 472 7.79 2.29 22.52
C LEU A 472 7.72 1.49 21.21
N THR A 473 7.58 0.17 21.30
CA THR A 473 7.43 -0.70 20.15
C THR A 473 6.24 -0.26 19.29
N GLY A 474 6.43 -0.35 17.98
CA GLY A 474 5.36 -0.05 17.03
C GLY A 474 4.29 -1.13 17.09
N TRP A 475 3.03 -0.72 17.11
CA TRP A 475 1.87 -1.61 17.14
C TRP A 475 1.24 -1.66 15.76
N ARG A 476 1.07 -2.87 15.23
CA ARG A 476 0.31 -3.11 14.00
C ARG A 476 -1.18 -3.22 14.35
N LEU A 477 -1.96 -2.21 13.99
CA LEU A 477 -3.38 -2.08 14.30
C LEU A 477 -4.22 -2.21 13.02
N TYR A 478 -4.84 -3.38 12.88
CA TYR A 478 -5.78 -3.68 11.81
C TYR A 478 -7.19 -3.27 12.24
N LEU A 479 -7.63 -2.08 11.82
CA LEU A 479 -8.88 -1.47 12.27
C LEU A 479 -10.02 -1.71 11.28
N THR A 480 -11.24 -1.81 11.82
CA THR A 480 -12.49 -1.81 11.05
C THR A 480 -12.78 -0.45 10.43
N PRO A 481 -13.65 -0.37 9.40
CA PRO A 481 -14.03 0.91 8.79
C PRO A 481 -14.64 1.92 9.76
N HIS A 482 -15.45 1.48 10.73
CA HIS A 482 -16.09 2.37 11.69
C HIS A 482 -15.11 2.87 12.75
N GLU A 483 -14.17 2.04 13.21
CA GLU A 483 -13.10 2.49 14.10
C GLU A 483 -12.22 3.54 13.41
N LEU A 484 -11.80 3.29 12.16
CA LEU A 484 -11.05 4.26 11.36
C LEU A 484 -11.82 5.58 11.22
N LEU A 485 -13.12 5.52 10.90
CA LEU A 485 -13.98 6.69 10.84
C LEU A 485 -14.04 7.43 12.18
N GLY A 486 -14.12 6.71 13.29
CA GLY A 486 -14.04 7.27 14.64
C GLY A 486 -12.75 8.07 14.86
N ILE A 487 -11.60 7.51 14.49
CA ILE A 487 -10.30 8.21 14.55
C ILE A 487 -10.30 9.46 13.67
N PHE A 488 -10.82 9.38 12.43
CA PHE A 488 -10.94 10.54 11.55
C PHE A 488 -11.78 11.66 12.16
N VAL A 489 -12.92 11.32 12.77
CA VAL A 489 -13.81 12.28 13.44
C VAL A 489 -13.12 12.93 14.64
N LEU A 490 -12.39 12.14 15.45
CA LEU A 490 -11.63 12.67 16.58
C LEU A 490 -10.49 13.60 16.13
N THR A 491 -9.73 13.21 15.10
CA THR A 491 -8.69 14.06 14.53
C THR A 491 -9.29 15.36 13.98
N LEU A 492 -10.46 15.31 13.33
CA LEU A 492 -11.15 16.52 12.86
C LEU A 492 -11.60 17.41 14.02
N ALA A 493 -12.16 16.83 15.09
CA ALA A 493 -12.55 17.57 16.29
C ALA A 493 -11.35 18.27 16.95
N LEU A 494 -10.19 17.61 16.97
CA LEU A 494 -8.92 18.16 17.46
C LEU A 494 -8.39 19.28 16.56
N LEU A 495 -8.29 19.07 15.25
CA LEU A 495 -7.77 20.08 14.32
C LEU A 495 -8.66 21.32 14.24
N ALA A 496 -9.97 21.12 14.39
CA ALA A 496 -10.96 22.18 14.40
C ALA A 496 -11.25 22.70 15.82
N TRP A 497 -10.50 22.25 16.84
CA TRP A 497 -10.76 22.51 18.26
C TRP A 497 -10.91 23.99 18.59
N TYR A 498 -10.20 24.86 17.90
CA TYR A 498 -10.26 26.30 18.16
C TYR A 498 -11.08 27.11 17.16
N ARG A 499 -11.75 26.42 16.22
CA ARG A 499 -12.60 27.02 15.18
C ARG A 499 -14.07 26.68 15.41
N LEU A 500 -14.37 25.55 16.04
CA LEU A 500 -15.73 25.08 16.31
C LEU A 500 -16.20 25.50 17.72
N GLY A 501 -17.51 25.70 17.88
CA GLY A 501 -18.13 25.94 19.18
C GLY A 501 -18.03 24.73 20.12
N ARG A 502 -18.05 24.95 21.44
CA ARG A 502 -17.90 23.88 22.46
C ARG A 502 -18.86 22.71 22.29
N TRP A 503 -20.12 22.96 21.92
CA TRP A 503 -21.13 21.92 21.73
C TRP A 503 -20.82 21.01 20.55
N LEU A 504 -20.47 21.58 19.38
CA LEU A 504 -20.13 20.80 18.20
C LEU A 504 -18.83 19.99 18.41
N ARG A 505 -17.85 20.54 19.14
CA ARG A 505 -16.65 19.79 19.52
C ARG A 505 -16.97 18.60 20.42
N GLY A 506 -17.80 18.81 21.43
CA GLY A 506 -18.28 17.74 22.30
C GLY A 506 -19.02 16.67 21.50
N ALA A 507 -19.95 17.06 20.62
CA ALA A 507 -20.71 16.14 19.78
C ALA A 507 -19.80 15.31 18.84
N LEU A 508 -18.82 15.94 18.18
CA LEU A 508 -17.86 15.22 17.33
C LEU A 508 -16.97 14.29 18.17
N ALA A 509 -16.50 14.73 19.33
CA ALA A 509 -15.71 13.89 20.22
C ALA A 509 -16.50 12.66 20.69
N THR A 510 -17.75 12.87 21.15
CA THR A 510 -18.65 11.78 21.53
C THR A 510 -18.95 10.85 20.36
N ALA A 511 -19.26 11.38 19.18
CA ALA A 511 -19.51 10.56 17.99
C ALA A 511 -18.28 9.72 17.61
N GLY A 512 -17.09 10.31 17.64
CA GLY A 512 -15.83 9.61 17.39
C GLY A 512 -15.56 8.49 18.41
N CYS A 513 -15.80 8.75 19.70
CA CYS A 513 -15.68 7.74 20.75
C CYS A 513 -16.73 6.63 20.61
N VAL A 514 -17.98 6.97 20.29
CA VAL A 514 -19.03 5.98 20.05
C VAL A 514 -18.62 5.07 18.90
N LEU A 515 -18.19 5.62 17.77
CA LEU A 515 -17.72 4.85 16.63
C LEU A 515 -16.55 3.92 16.99
N LEU A 516 -15.61 4.36 17.83
CA LEU A 516 -14.49 3.52 18.29
C LEU A 516 -14.92 2.38 19.22
N LEU A 517 -15.99 2.58 19.99
CA LEU A 517 -16.47 1.64 20.99
C LEU A 517 -17.59 0.73 20.46
N LEU A 518 -18.05 0.93 19.22
CA LEU A 518 -19.02 0.05 18.60
C LEU A 518 -18.40 -1.36 18.44
N PRO A 519 -19.01 -2.40 19.03
CA PRO A 519 -18.50 -3.75 18.89
C PRO A 519 -18.51 -4.17 17.41
N ALA A 520 -17.51 -4.97 17.02
CA ALA A 520 -17.57 -5.64 15.73
C ALA A 520 -18.82 -6.52 15.65
N THR A 521 -19.46 -6.55 14.48
CA THR A 521 -20.64 -7.39 14.27
C THR A 521 -20.26 -8.85 14.38
N GLN A 522 -20.81 -9.55 15.37
CA GLN A 522 -20.73 -11.01 15.45
C GLN A 522 -21.81 -11.64 14.57
N PRO A 523 -21.51 -12.77 13.90
CA PRO A 523 -22.52 -13.49 13.14
C PRO A 523 -23.58 -14.07 14.10
N CYS A 524 -24.85 -14.03 13.70
CA CYS A 524 -25.94 -14.68 14.45
C CYS A 524 -25.99 -16.21 14.21
N GLY A 525 -25.15 -16.73 13.31
CA GLY A 525 -25.07 -18.15 12.94
C GLY A 525 -23.66 -18.49 12.44
N LEU A 526 -23.56 -19.23 11.34
CA LEU A 526 -22.29 -19.61 10.70
C LEU A 526 -21.93 -18.63 9.57
N GLU A 527 -20.73 -18.05 9.61
CA GLU A 527 -20.19 -17.23 8.52
C GLU A 527 -18.90 -17.86 7.98
N VAL A 528 -18.84 -18.02 6.66
CA VAL A 528 -17.65 -18.46 5.91
C VAL A 528 -17.23 -17.31 5.01
N VAL A 529 -15.97 -16.89 5.10
CA VAL A 529 -15.41 -15.86 4.23
C VAL A 529 -14.19 -16.42 3.50
N ALA A 530 -14.37 -16.78 2.23
CA ALA A 530 -13.28 -17.20 1.37
C ALA A 530 -12.57 -15.95 0.84
N LEU A 531 -11.32 -15.73 1.25
CA LEU A 531 -10.53 -14.57 0.86
C LEU A 531 -9.88 -14.81 -0.52
N SER A 532 -9.95 -13.81 -1.40
CA SER A 532 -9.22 -13.86 -2.67
C SER A 532 -7.73 -13.60 -2.46
N VAL A 533 -6.94 -14.67 -2.41
CA VAL A 533 -5.49 -14.62 -2.15
C VAL A 533 -4.64 -15.01 -3.37
N GLY A 534 -5.25 -15.15 -4.54
CA GLY A 534 -4.58 -15.62 -5.75
C GLY A 534 -4.73 -17.12 -5.92
N GLN A 535 -3.64 -17.84 -6.21
CA GLN A 535 -3.66 -19.28 -6.48
C GLN A 535 -3.76 -20.17 -5.24
N GLY A 536 -3.78 -19.60 -4.03
CA GLY A 536 -3.86 -20.36 -2.79
C GLY A 536 -5.22 -20.24 -2.11
N ASP A 537 -5.30 -20.76 -0.89
CA ASP A 537 -6.50 -20.72 -0.07
C ASP A 537 -6.31 -19.92 1.21
N SER A 538 -7.34 -19.17 1.58
CA SER A 538 -7.50 -18.62 2.92
C SER A 538 -8.98 -18.40 3.20
N THR A 539 -9.52 -19.14 4.16
CA THR A 539 -10.94 -19.11 4.51
C THR A 539 -11.09 -18.81 5.99
N LEU A 540 -11.79 -17.73 6.31
CA LEU A 540 -12.17 -17.39 7.67
C LEU A 540 -13.54 -18.01 7.98
N LEU A 541 -13.57 -18.90 8.97
CA LEU A 541 -14.78 -19.47 9.54
C LEU A 541 -15.10 -18.76 10.84
N ARG A 542 -16.31 -18.21 10.97
CA ARG A 542 -16.79 -17.54 12.19
C ARG A 542 -18.02 -18.25 12.69
N LEU A 543 -17.94 -18.72 13.92
CA LEU A 543 -18.95 -19.54 14.56
C LEU A 543 -19.96 -18.65 15.31
N SER A 544 -21.13 -19.22 15.63
CA SER A 544 -22.24 -18.49 16.29
C SER A 544 -21.94 -18.07 17.73
N ASP A 545 -20.92 -18.64 18.36
CA ASP A 545 -20.42 -18.26 19.68
C ASP A 545 -19.34 -17.17 19.64
N GLY A 546 -19.01 -16.66 18.46
CA GLY A 546 -18.03 -15.60 18.25
C GLY A 546 -16.60 -16.07 18.01
N ARG A 547 -16.34 -17.39 18.05
CA ARG A 547 -15.03 -17.94 17.71
C ARG A 547 -14.68 -17.72 16.23
N ASN A 548 -13.43 -17.39 15.96
CA ASN A 548 -12.90 -17.15 14.62
C ASN A 548 -11.77 -18.15 14.33
N ILE A 549 -11.93 -18.92 13.26
CA ILE A 549 -10.97 -19.94 12.83
C ILE A 549 -10.48 -19.57 11.43
N LEU A 550 -9.17 -19.41 11.26
CA LEU A 550 -8.58 -19.19 9.94
C LEU A 550 -8.07 -20.53 9.38
N VAL A 551 -8.59 -20.94 8.23
CA VAL A 551 -8.13 -22.11 7.48
C VAL A 551 -7.27 -21.62 6.33
N ASP A 552 -5.97 -21.90 6.41
CA ASP A 552 -4.92 -21.47 5.49
C ASP A 552 -4.74 -19.94 5.35
N GLY A 553 -3.55 -19.52 4.93
CA GLY A 553 -3.14 -18.11 4.83
C GLY A 553 -2.84 -17.64 3.42
N GLY A 554 -3.01 -18.50 2.42
CA GLY A 554 -2.61 -18.22 1.05
C GLY A 554 -1.08 -18.20 0.88
N GLY A 555 -0.65 -17.93 -0.35
CA GLY A 555 0.75 -17.72 -0.67
C GLY A 555 0.99 -17.61 -2.17
N LEU A 556 2.10 -16.97 -2.52
CA LEU A 556 2.60 -16.90 -3.89
C LEU A 556 3.98 -17.56 -3.95
N ARG A 557 4.34 -18.06 -5.14
CA ARG A 557 5.69 -18.61 -5.39
C ARG A 557 6.79 -17.57 -5.15
N SER A 558 6.51 -16.28 -5.36
CA SER A 558 7.47 -15.19 -5.14
C SER A 558 7.46 -14.70 -3.70
N ASP A 559 8.63 -14.53 -3.09
CA ASP A 559 8.79 -13.96 -1.74
C ASP A 559 8.75 -12.42 -1.73
N THR A 560 8.50 -11.79 -2.88
CA THR A 560 8.43 -10.31 -2.96
C THR A 560 7.08 -9.74 -2.55
N PHE A 561 6.08 -10.60 -2.38
CA PHE A 561 4.72 -10.24 -1.99
C PHE A 561 4.24 -11.20 -0.90
N ASP A 562 4.18 -10.70 0.33
CA ASP A 562 3.63 -11.41 1.47
C ASP A 562 2.10 -11.32 1.45
N VAL A 563 1.44 -12.44 1.15
CA VAL A 563 -0.03 -12.54 1.09
C VAL A 563 -0.67 -12.27 2.46
N GLY A 564 -0.02 -12.69 3.54
CA GLY A 564 -0.47 -12.47 4.90
C GLY A 564 -0.49 -10.99 5.25
N GLU A 565 0.62 -10.29 5.00
CA GLU A 565 0.74 -8.84 5.25
C GLU A 565 -0.23 -8.03 4.38
N ARG A 566 -0.36 -8.40 3.10
CA ARG A 566 -0.98 -7.55 2.07
C ARG A 566 -2.46 -7.79 1.83
N LEU A 567 -2.95 -9.00 2.11
CA LEU A 567 -4.33 -9.41 1.81
C LEU A 567 -5.05 -9.93 3.05
N VAL A 568 -4.51 -10.95 3.73
CA VAL A 568 -5.20 -11.63 4.83
C VAL A 568 -5.35 -10.73 6.06
N ALA A 569 -4.27 -10.15 6.57
CA ALA A 569 -4.32 -9.32 7.76
C ALA A 569 -5.20 -8.05 7.62
N PRO A 570 -5.13 -7.30 6.50
CA PRO A 570 -6.08 -6.22 6.22
C PRO A 570 -7.54 -6.68 6.18
N ALA A 571 -7.80 -7.87 5.59
CA ALA A 571 -9.15 -8.42 5.53
C ALA A 571 -9.68 -8.81 6.92
N LEU A 572 -8.87 -9.48 7.75
CA LEU A 572 -9.21 -9.80 9.13
C LEU A 572 -9.55 -8.54 9.93
N GLY A 573 -8.74 -7.48 9.80
CA GLY A 573 -9.01 -6.17 10.39
C GLY A 573 -10.31 -5.55 9.93
N TYR A 574 -10.56 -5.56 8.62
CA TYR A 574 -11.78 -5.02 8.02
C TYR A 574 -13.03 -5.73 8.57
N LEU A 575 -12.94 -7.05 8.76
CA LEU A 575 -13.99 -7.91 9.30
C LEU A 575 -14.13 -7.81 10.83
N GLY A 576 -13.23 -7.09 11.52
CA GLY A 576 -13.25 -6.90 12.97
C GLY A 576 -12.64 -8.05 13.77
N VAL A 577 -11.86 -8.92 13.13
CA VAL A 577 -11.15 -10.02 13.78
C VAL A 577 -9.89 -9.49 14.46
N ARG A 578 -9.80 -9.69 15.78
CA ARG A 578 -8.65 -9.30 16.61
C ARG A 578 -7.91 -10.49 17.20
N HIS A 579 -8.63 -11.59 17.36
CA HIS A 579 -8.16 -12.84 17.93
C HIS A 579 -8.67 -13.97 17.03
N LEU A 580 -7.80 -14.95 16.78
CA LEU A 580 -8.14 -16.18 16.10
C LEU A 580 -8.08 -17.30 17.15
N ASP A 581 -9.22 -17.90 17.43
CA ASP A 581 -9.32 -18.99 18.40
C ASP A 581 -8.52 -20.21 17.92
N ALA A 582 -8.51 -20.44 16.60
CA ALA A 582 -7.62 -21.40 15.98
C ALA A 582 -7.13 -20.91 14.60
N VAL A 583 -5.91 -21.33 14.25
CA VAL A 583 -5.37 -21.24 12.89
C VAL A 583 -5.07 -22.65 12.43
N LEU A 584 -5.69 -23.10 11.35
CA LEU A 584 -5.49 -24.41 10.76
C LEU A 584 -4.68 -24.28 9.46
N LEU A 585 -3.65 -25.11 9.34
CA LEU A 585 -2.96 -25.38 8.09
C LEU A 585 -3.48 -26.71 7.56
N THR A 586 -4.05 -26.73 6.35
CA THR A 586 -4.58 -27.97 5.76
C THR A 586 -3.44 -28.93 5.45
N HIS A 587 -2.43 -28.47 4.72
CA HIS A 587 -1.21 -29.20 4.37
C HIS A 587 -0.03 -28.24 4.17
N ASP A 588 1.20 -28.77 4.19
CA ASP A 588 2.42 -27.97 4.23
C ASP A 588 2.90 -27.45 2.86
N HIS A 589 2.02 -26.83 2.07
CA HIS A 589 2.36 -26.28 0.75
C HIS A 589 2.48 -24.74 0.78
N PRO A 590 3.41 -24.14 -0.01
CA PRO A 590 3.69 -22.70 0.05
C PRO A 590 2.51 -21.75 -0.19
N ASP A 591 1.52 -22.12 -0.98
CA ASP A 591 0.31 -21.33 -1.27
C ASP A 591 -0.80 -21.49 -0.21
N HIS A 592 -0.60 -22.31 0.82
CA HIS A 592 -1.43 -22.36 2.04
C HIS A 592 -0.68 -21.76 3.24
N ARG A 593 0.62 -22.05 3.35
CA ARG A 593 1.45 -21.71 4.51
C ARG A 593 1.96 -20.28 4.53
N LYS A 594 2.42 -19.73 3.40
CA LYS A 594 3.28 -18.53 3.43
C LYS A 594 2.63 -17.32 4.10
N GLY A 595 1.35 -17.07 3.86
CA GLY A 595 0.66 -15.93 4.47
C GLY A 595 0.42 -16.09 5.97
N LEU A 596 0.43 -17.32 6.50
CA LEU A 596 0.22 -17.56 7.93
C LEU A 596 1.39 -17.12 8.80
N HIS A 597 2.63 -17.08 8.29
CA HIS A 597 3.78 -16.57 9.07
C HIS A 597 3.48 -15.17 9.62
N TYR A 598 2.97 -14.29 8.75
CA TYR A 598 2.62 -12.93 9.13
C TYR A 598 1.43 -12.90 10.10
N VAL A 599 0.41 -13.74 9.89
CA VAL A 599 -0.78 -13.79 10.74
C VAL A 599 -0.43 -14.25 12.15
N LEU A 600 0.33 -15.34 12.30
CA LEU A 600 0.76 -15.88 13.60
C LEU A 600 1.65 -14.89 14.37
N ASP A 601 2.45 -14.09 13.67
CA ASP A 601 3.27 -13.06 14.30
C ASP A 601 2.46 -11.81 14.67
N GLN A 602 1.37 -11.48 13.98
CA GLN A 602 0.67 -10.19 14.21
C GLN A 602 -0.65 -10.31 14.97
N PHE A 603 -1.29 -11.47 14.96
CA PHE A 603 -2.57 -11.70 15.64
C PHE A 603 -2.38 -12.53 16.91
N SER A 604 -3.29 -12.34 17.86
CA SER A 604 -3.40 -13.26 18.99
C SER A 604 -4.08 -14.54 18.51
N VAL A 605 -3.42 -15.67 18.73
CA VAL A 605 -3.89 -17.00 18.29
C VAL A 605 -4.03 -17.92 19.49
N GLY A 606 -5.19 -18.57 19.63
CA GLY A 606 -5.48 -19.51 20.71
C GLY A 606 -4.77 -20.84 20.53
N GLU A 607 -4.98 -21.50 19.38
CA GLU A 607 -4.35 -22.77 19.02
C GLU A 607 -3.90 -22.78 17.55
N PHE A 608 -2.87 -23.56 17.24
CA PHE A 608 -2.46 -23.88 15.87
C PHE A 608 -2.73 -25.35 15.57
N TRP A 609 -3.39 -25.64 14.45
CA TRP A 609 -3.86 -26.96 14.06
C TRP A 609 -3.09 -27.43 12.82
N ALA A 610 -2.40 -28.57 12.93
CA ALA A 610 -1.50 -29.07 11.88
C ALA A 610 -1.73 -30.56 11.57
N PRO A 611 -1.58 -30.98 10.30
CA PRO A 611 -1.72 -32.38 9.87
C PRO A 611 -0.56 -33.26 10.35
N ALA A 612 0.62 -32.67 10.46
CA ALA A 612 1.89 -33.34 10.71
C ALA A 612 2.56 -32.84 12.01
N PRO A 613 3.50 -33.61 12.60
CA PRO A 613 4.30 -33.17 13.74
C PRO A 613 5.10 -31.90 13.43
N LEU A 614 5.37 -31.10 14.47
CA LEU A 614 6.14 -29.84 14.35
C LEU A 614 7.49 -29.97 13.64
N VAL A 615 8.16 -31.13 13.74
CA VAL A 615 9.48 -31.37 13.13
C VAL A 615 9.41 -31.37 11.60
N GLU A 616 8.26 -31.67 11.03
CA GLU A 616 8.02 -31.73 9.58
C GLU A 616 7.54 -30.39 9.02
N LEU A 617 7.19 -29.44 9.88
CA LEU A 617 6.78 -28.09 9.47
C LEU A 617 7.99 -27.20 9.18
N ASP A 618 7.74 -26.16 8.40
CA ASP A 618 8.71 -25.10 8.12
C ASP A 618 9.33 -24.51 9.40
N THR A 619 10.65 -24.38 9.40
CA THR A 619 11.41 -23.93 10.59
C THR A 619 11.03 -22.52 11.04
N GLY A 620 10.66 -21.63 10.10
CA GLY A 620 10.19 -20.29 10.42
C GLY A 620 8.85 -20.31 11.15
N PHE A 621 8.01 -21.30 10.87
CA PHE A 621 6.73 -21.51 11.54
C PHE A 621 6.92 -21.97 12.99
N VAL A 622 7.76 -22.99 13.17
CA VAL A 622 8.09 -23.54 14.49
C VAL A 622 8.70 -22.47 15.39
N GLN A 623 9.56 -21.62 14.83
CA GLN A 623 10.14 -20.49 15.56
C GLN A 623 9.06 -19.53 16.06
N ILE A 624 8.14 -19.08 15.20
CA ILE A 624 7.06 -18.16 15.57
C ILE A 624 6.14 -18.78 16.62
N LEU A 625 5.75 -20.05 16.45
CA LEU A 625 4.89 -20.76 17.40
C LEU A 625 5.53 -20.84 18.79
N ASN A 626 6.84 -21.11 18.87
CA ASN A 626 7.58 -21.15 20.13
C ASN A 626 7.74 -19.77 20.75
N GLU A 627 8.14 -18.76 19.97
CA GLU A 627 8.33 -17.38 20.45
C GLU A 627 7.03 -16.76 20.98
N ARG A 628 5.90 -17.08 20.36
CA ARG A 628 4.56 -16.63 20.74
C ARG A 628 3.88 -17.55 21.77
N ALA A 629 4.51 -18.68 22.10
CA ALA A 629 3.95 -19.73 22.96
C ALA A 629 2.54 -20.19 22.53
N ILE A 630 2.33 -20.39 21.23
CA ILE A 630 1.06 -20.85 20.66
C ILE A 630 0.97 -22.38 20.78
N PRO A 631 -0.02 -22.93 21.50
CA PRO A 631 -0.25 -24.37 21.59
C PRO A 631 -0.52 -25.00 20.22
N VAL A 632 0.12 -26.13 19.94
CA VAL A 632 -0.14 -26.91 18.72
C VAL A 632 -1.00 -28.12 19.05
N ARG A 633 -2.09 -28.27 18.31
CA ARG A 633 -3.03 -29.39 18.42
C ARG A 633 -2.90 -30.31 17.21
N HIS A 634 -2.78 -31.60 17.49
CA HIS A 634 -2.79 -32.66 16.50
C HIS A 634 -4.08 -33.48 16.61
N PHE A 635 -4.47 -34.08 15.49
CA PHE A 635 -5.70 -34.86 15.39
C PHE A 635 -5.39 -36.35 15.19
N ALA A 636 -6.25 -37.20 15.75
CA ALA A 636 -6.21 -38.63 15.47
C ALA A 636 -6.73 -38.91 14.04
N PRO A 637 -6.31 -40.01 13.40
CA PRO A 637 -6.89 -40.46 12.13
C PRO A 637 -8.41 -40.52 12.18
N GLY A 638 -9.09 -40.07 11.12
CA GLY A 638 -10.54 -40.00 11.05
C GLY A 638 -11.13 -38.71 11.65
N TRP A 639 -12.41 -38.74 12.00
CA TRP A 639 -13.12 -37.60 12.57
C TRP A 639 -12.81 -37.40 14.05
N THR A 640 -12.33 -36.22 14.41
CA THR A 640 -12.23 -35.74 15.78
C THR A 640 -13.26 -34.63 15.99
N ILE A 641 -14.26 -34.88 16.85
CA ILE A 641 -15.22 -33.85 17.24
C ILE A 641 -14.55 -32.90 18.23
N THR A 642 -14.37 -31.66 17.81
CA THR A 642 -13.76 -30.61 18.64
C THR A 642 -14.79 -29.87 19.50
N GLU A 643 -16.02 -29.72 18.98
CA GLU A 643 -17.17 -29.17 19.68
C GLU A 643 -18.43 -29.97 19.32
N PRO A 644 -19.01 -30.74 20.27
CA PRO A 644 -20.21 -31.54 20.01
C PRO A 644 -21.52 -30.74 20.08
N SER A 645 -21.50 -29.54 20.70
CA SER A 645 -22.68 -28.68 20.84
C SER A 645 -22.74 -27.63 19.72
N GLN A 646 -23.83 -26.86 19.64
CA GLN A 646 -23.93 -25.76 18.67
C GLN A 646 -23.05 -24.58 19.13
N PRO A 647 -22.12 -24.07 18.31
CA PRO A 647 -21.81 -24.46 16.93
C PRO A 647 -21.01 -25.77 16.84
N PHE A 648 -21.47 -26.72 16.01
CA PHE A 648 -20.81 -28.03 15.88
C PHE A 648 -19.53 -27.89 15.05
N LEU A 649 -18.44 -28.49 15.52
CA LEU A 649 -17.15 -28.44 14.83
C LEU A 649 -16.41 -29.77 14.92
N ALA A 650 -16.03 -30.31 13.76
CA ALA A 650 -15.23 -31.52 13.65
C ALA A 650 -14.09 -31.34 12.63
N VAL A 651 -12.97 -32.01 12.89
CA VAL A 651 -11.81 -32.02 12.00
C VAL A 651 -11.54 -33.47 11.63
N PHE A 652 -11.38 -33.73 10.33
CA PHE A 652 -11.00 -35.03 9.81
C PHE A 652 -9.52 -35.02 9.41
N ARG A 653 -8.79 -36.03 9.87
CA ARG A 653 -7.42 -36.28 9.46
C ARG A 653 -7.36 -37.51 8.54
N PRO A 654 -7.05 -37.33 7.24
CA PRO A 654 -6.85 -38.45 6.32
C PRO A 654 -5.58 -39.22 6.69
N VAL A 655 -5.57 -40.54 6.45
CA VAL A 655 -4.39 -41.41 6.65
C VAL A 655 -4.26 -42.39 5.50
N GLY A 656 -3.08 -42.43 4.90
CA GLY A 656 -2.72 -43.41 3.88
C GLY A 656 -1.19 -43.53 3.77
N GLN A 657 -0.71 -44.70 3.35
CA GLN A 657 0.73 -44.99 3.30
C GLN A 657 1.45 -44.28 2.15
N ASP A 658 0.74 -43.99 1.05
CA ASP A 658 1.28 -43.38 -0.18
C ASP A 658 0.68 -42.00 -0.48
N PHE A 659 0.18 -41.29 0.55
CA PHE A 659 -0.47 -39.99 0.36
C PHE A 659 0.55 -38.92 -0.03
N LEU A 660 0.30 -38.29 -1.18
CA LEU A 660 0.93 -37.04 -1.53
C LEU A 660 0.57 -35.97 -0.50
N LEU A 661 1.36 -34.90 -0.46
CA LEU A 661 1.18 -33.81 0.52
C LEU A 661 -0.25 -33.28 0.54
N ASN A 662 -0.88 -33.17 -0.62
CA ASN A 662 -2.25 -32.70 -0.81
C ASN A 662 -3.30 -33.62 -0.16
N ASP A 663 -3.11 -34.94 -0.26
CA ASP A 663 -4.01 -35.94 0.34
C ASP A 663 -3.88 -36.04 1.87
N GLN A 664 -2.90 -35.34 2.46
CA GLN A 664 -2.77 -35.19 3.91
C GLN A 664 -3.57 -33.98 4.45
N SER A 665 -4.29 -33.27 3.58
CA SER A 665 -5.07 -32.08 3.94
C SER A 665 -6.06 -32.36 5.07
N LEU A 666 -5.96 -31.60 6.16
CA LEU A 666 -7.02 -31.60 7.17
C LEU A 666 -8.33 -31.07 6.56
N VAL A 667 -9.43 -31.75 6.87
CA VAL A 667 -10.77 -31.35 6.45
C VAL A 667 -11.53 -30.82 7.66
N VAL A 668 -12.19 -29.67 7.49
CA VAL A 668 -12.97 -29.04 8.56
C VAL A 668 -14.45 -29.13 8.22
N TYR A 669 -15.24 -29.66 9.14
CA TYR A 669 -16.70 -29.61 9.08
C TYR A 669 -17.23 -28.74 10.22
N ALA A 670 -18.06 -27.76 9.88
CA ALA A 670 -18.75 -26.93 10.85
C ALA A 670 -20.22 -26.83 10.50
N ALA A 671 -21.09 -26.80 11.51
CA ALA A 671 -22.53 -26.71 11.27
C ALA A 671 -23.25 -25.81 12.27
N HIS A 672 -24.28 -25.13 11.76
CA HIS A 672 -25.24 -24.37 12.54
C HIS A 672 -26.67 -24.75 12.15
N GLY A 673 -27.42 -25.37 13.06
CA GLY A 673 -28.73 -25.95 12.73
C GLY A 673 -28.61 -27.06 11.69
N GLN A 674 -29.32 -26.93 10.56
CA GLN A 674 -29.28 -27.87 9.43
C GLN A 674 -28.19 -27.54 8.41
N ASP A 675 -27.52 -26.39 8.56
CA ASP A 675 -26.56 -25.92 7.57
C ASP A 675 -25.15 -26.30 7.97
N GLY A 676 -24.55 -27.21 7.20
CA GLY A 676 -23.16 -27.66 7.37
C GLY A 676 -22.27 -27.19 6.23
N VAL A 677 -21.06 -26.76 6.57
CA VAL A 677 -19.98 -26.47 5.61
C VAL A 677 -18.87 -27.51 5.73
N LEU A 678 -18.39 -28.01 4.59
CA LEU A 678 -17.23 -28.87 4.49
C LEU A 678 -16.09 -28.15 3.75
N LEU A 679 -14.97 -27.92 4.44
CA LEU A 679 -13.75 -27.33 3.89
C LEU A 679 -12.73 -28.45 3.67
N THR A 680 -12.53 -28.84 2.42
CA THR A 680 -11.78 -30.05 2.08
C THR A 680 -10.27 -29.84 1.88
N GLY A 681 -9.76 -28.62 2.03
CA GLY A 681 -8.40 -28.30 1.62
C GLY A 681 -8.13 -28.75 0.19
N ASP A 682 -6.94 -29.27 -0.07
CA ASP A 682 -6.51 -29.68 -1.40
C ASP A 682 -6.49 -31.19 -1.59
N LEU A 683 -7.40 -31.92 -0.92
CA LEU A 683 -7.52 -33.35 -1.14
C LEU A 683 -7.63 -33.70 -2.64
N GLU A 684 -6.82 -34.66 -3.06
CA GLU A 684 -6.86 -35.25 -4.39
C GLU A 684 -7.67 -36.56 -4.32
N GLU A 685 -7.57 -37.38 -5.38
CA GLU A 685 -8.33 -38.61 -5.50
C GLU A 685 -8.20 -39.56 -4.29
N ALA A 686 -6.98 -39.78 -3.78
CA ALA A 686 -6.77 -40.73 -2.69
C ALA A 686 -7.33 -40.23 -1.36
N GLY A 687 -7.14 -38.93 -1.06
CA GLY A 687 -7.65 -38.28 0.14
C GLY A 687 -9.18 -38.16 0.15
N VAL A 688 -9.79 -37.85 -1.00
CA VAL A 688 -11.26 -37.87 -1.15
C VAL A 688 -11.80 -39.29 -0.98
N SER A 689 -11.14 -40.29 -1.57
CA SER A 689 -11.55 -41.69 -1.42
C SER A 689 -11.53 -42.13 0.04
N GLU A 690 -10.48 -41.77 0.79
CA GLU A 690 -10.40 -42.04 2.22
C GLU A 690 -11.51 -41.32 3.00
N LEU A 691 -11.75 -40.03 2.73
CA LEU A 691 -12.82 -39.27 3.38
C LEU A 691 -14.20 -39.95 3.22
N LEU A 692 -14.50 -40.47 2.03
CA LEU A 692 -15.76 -41.15 1.72
C LEU A 692 -15.95 -42.49 2.44
N LEU A 693 -14.88 -43.10 2.97
CA LEU A 693 -14.99 -44.32 3.78
C LEU A 693 -15.54 -44.05 5.20
N HIS A 694 -15.54 -42.80 5.65
CA HIS A 694 -15.99 -42.42 6.99
C HIS A 694 -17.34 -41.71 6.92
N PRO A 695 -18.27 -42.02 7.85
CA PRO A 695 -19.55 -41.32 7.90
C PRO A 695 -19.36 -39.84 8.24
N PHE A 696 -20.01 -38.96 7.47
CA PHE A 696 -19.96 -37.52 7.73
C PHE A 696 -20.70 -37.17 9.04
N PRO A 697 -20.22 -36.17 9.81
CA PRO A 697 -20.84 -35.80 11.07
C PRO A 697 -22.25 -35.20 10.94
N GLY A 698 -22.65 -34.75 9.75
CA GLY A 698 -23.95 -34.18 9.46
C GLY A 698 -24.11 -33.78 7.99
N PRO A 699 -25.25 -33.15 7.63
CA PRO A 699 -25.53 -32.72 6.26
C PRO A 699 -24.57 -31.60 5.79
N VAL A 700 -24.11 -31.68 4.55
CA VAL A 700 -23.23 -30.67 3.94
C VAL A 700 -24.04 -29.86 2.94
N SER A 701 -24.50 -28.66 3.32
CA SER A 701 -25.20 -27.74 2.41
C SER A 701 -24.25 -26.79 1.67
N LEU A 702 -23.04 -26.56 2.19
CA LEU A 702 -21.98 -25.79 1.50
C LEU A 702 -20.68 -26.59 1.41
N LEU A 703 -20.12 -26.70 0.21
CA LEU A 703 -18.87 -27.45 -0.01
C LEU A 703 -17.80 -26.56 -0.65
N LYS A 704 -16.61 -26.50 -0.03
CA LYS A 704 -15.39 -26.04 -0.73
C LYS A 704 -14.94 -27.16 -1.66
N LEU A 705 -14.79 -26.88 -2.94
CA LEU A 705 -14.30 -27.88 -3.89
C LEU A 705 -12.86 -28.29 -3.55
N PRO A 706 -12.54 -29.59 -3.49
CA PRO A 706 -11.18 -30.06 -3.24
C PRO A 706 -10.20 -29.55 -4.30
N HIS A 707 -9.01 -29.15 -3.87
CA HIS A 707 -7.90 -28.71 -4.72
C HIS A 707 -8.33 -27.70 -5.80
N HIS A 708 -9.07 -26.67 -5.35
CA HIS A 708 -9.62 -25.60 -6.18
C HIS A 708 -10.57 -26.07 -7.30
N GLY A 709 -11.08 -27.31 -7.24
CA GLY A 709 -11.86 -27.95 -8.29
C GLY A 709 -11.00 -28.54 -9.41
N SER A 710 -9.84 -29.11 -9.07
CA SER A 710 -8.97 -29.83 -10.00
C SER A 710 -9.69 -31.01 -10.65
N ALA A 711 -9.32 -31.34 -11.90
CA ALA A 711 -9.83 -32.52 -12.59
C ALA A 711 -9.34 -33.83 -11.96
N GLY A 712 -8.24 -33.79 -11.21
CA GLY A 712 -7.68 -34.95 -10.50
C GLY A 712 -8.28 -35.16 -9.10
N SER A 713 -9.16 -34.28 -8.66
CA SER A 713 -9.89 -34.44 -7.40
C SER A 713 -11.29 -34.94 -7.73
N ARG A 714 -11.71 -36.08 -7.13
CA ARG A 714 -13.03 -36.74 -7.28
C ARG A 714 -14.19 -35.87 -6.75
N SER A 715 -14.28 -34.65 -7.26
CA SER A 715 -15.14 -33.56 -6.77
C SER A 715 -16.58 -33.75 -7.22
N ASP A 716 -16.77 -34.30 -8.41
CA ASP A 716 -18.06 -34.69 -8.98
C ASP A 716 -18.74 -35.76 -8.11
N GLU A 717 -18.01 -36.80 -7.71
CA GLU A 717 -18.53 -37.84 -6.82
C GLU A 717 -18.86 -37.31 -5.42
N LEU A 718 -18.00 -36.44 -4.87
CA LEU A 718 -18.27 -35.80 -3.58
C LEU A 718 -19.56 -34.97 -3.64
N VAL A 719 -19.78 -34.24 -4.73
CA VAL A 719 -21.01 -33.47 -4.96
C VAL A 719 -22.23 -34.39 -5.14
N GLU A 720 -22.08 -35.52 -5.85
CA GLU A 720 -23.15 -36.50 -6.04
C GLU A 720 -23.62 -37.12 -4.72
N ILE A 721 -22.68 -37.47 -3.85
CA ILE A 721 -22.94 -38.10 -2.54
C ILE A 721 -23.51 -37.08 -1.55
N LEU A 722 -22.89 -35.90 -1.44
CA LEU A 722 -23.27 -34.90 -0.42
C LEU A 722 -24.50 -34.08 -0.82
N ARG A 723 -24.75 -33.91 -2.12
CA ARG A 723 -25.82 -33.06 -2.70
C ARG A 723 -25.89 -31.67 -2.04
N PRO A 724 -24.80 -30.89 -2.07
CA PRO A 724 -24.77 -29.57 -1.45
C PRO A 724 -25.71 -28.60 -2.16
N GLU A 725 -26.22 -27.62 -1.41
CA GLU A 725 -27.03 -26.53 -1.97
C GLU A 725 -26.19 -25.56 -2.79
N ALA A 726 -24.91 -25.39 -2.42
CA ALA A 726 -23.96 -24.56 -3.14
C ALA A 726 -22.53 -25.07 -2.95
N VAL A 727 -21.67 -24.73 -3.91
CA VAL A 727 -20.23 -24.99 -3.84
C VAL A 727 -19.44 -23.73 -4.08
N PHE A 728 -18.22 -23.67 -3.54
CA PHE A 728 -17.29 -22.60 -3.87
C PHE A 728 -15.88 -23.10 -4.15
N ALA A 729 -15.15 -22.36 -4.97
CA ALA A 729 -13.74 -22.58 -5.25
C ALA A 729 -12.94 -21.30 -4.97
N SER A 730 -11.91 -21.44 -4.16
CA SER A 730 -10.87 -20.42 -4.05
C SER A 730 -9.86 -20.68 -5.17
N SER A 731 -9.68 -19.73 -6.08
CA SER A 731 -8.79 -19.85 -7.22
C SER A 731 -8.31 -18.47 -7.67
N GLY A 732 -7.15 -18.41 -8.33
CA GLY A 732 -6.61 -17.13 -8.77
C GLY A 732 -7.02 -16.77 -10.21
N ARG A 733 -7.21 -15.49 -10.48
CA ARG A 733 -7.42 -14.97 -11.85
C ARG A 733 -6.33 -15.43 -12.80
N HIS A 734 -6.73 -15.88 -13.98
CA HIS A 734 -5.84 -16.40 -15.02
C HIS A 734 -4.85 -17.45 -14.49
N ASN A 735 -5.34 -18.34 -13.62
CA ASN A 735 -4.55 -19.44 -13.11
C ASN A 735 -4.02 -20.31 -14.25
N VAL A 736 -2.77 -20.76 -14.11
CA VAL A 736 -2.08 -21.55 -15.12
C VAL A 736 -2.59 -22.99 -15.18
N PHE A 737 -3.29 -23.44 -14.14
CA PHE A 737 -3.78 -24.81 -13.99
C PHE A 737 -5.15 -25.04 -14.66
N GLY A 738 -5.89 -23.97 -14.96
CA GLY A 738 -7.25 -24.03 -15.48
C GLY A 738 -8.30 -24.47 -14.46
N HIS A 739 -8.09 -24.21 -13.16
CA HIS A 739 -9.02 -24.53 -12.08
C HIS A 739 -10.08 -23.43 -11.83
N PRO A 740 -11.31 -23.78 -11.44
CA PRO A 740 -11.89 -25.13 -11.48
C PRO A 740 -11.93 -25.68 -12.91
N ALA A 741 -11.74 -27.00 -13.06
CA ALA A 741 -11.71 -27.66 -14.35
C ALA A 741 -13.00 -27.43 -15.13
N ALA A 742 -12.90 -27.13 -16.42
CA ALA A 742 -14.07 -26.84 -17.27
C ALA A 742 -15.09 -27.98 -17.29
N SER A 743 -14.64 -29.24 -17.19
CA SER A 743 -15.50 -30.42 -17.07
C SER A 743 -16.33 -30.41 -15.79
N LEU A 744 -15.72 -30.07 -14.65
CA LEU A 744 -16.42 -29.96 -13.36
C LEU A 744 -17.42 -28.81 -13.36
N VAL A 745 -17.06 -27.66 -13.94
CA VAL A 745 -17.99 -26.53 -14.08
C VAL A 745 -19.22 -26.94 -14.89
N GLY A 746 -19.03 -27.61 -16.03
CA GLY A 746 -20.14 -28.10 -16.85
C GLY A 746 -21.01 -29.16 -16.14
N TYR A 747 -20.39 -30.04 -15.34
CA TYR A 747 -21.11 -30.99 -14.49
C TYR A 747 -21.99 -30.29 -13.45
N LEU A 748 -21.44 -29.30 -12.73
CA LEU A 748 -22.17 -28.54 -11.70
C LEU A 748 -23.36 -27.77 -12.30
N GLU A 749 -23.18 -27.17 -13.48
CA GLU A 749 -24.26 -26.50 -14.21
C GLU A 749 -25.37 -27.48 -14.60
N ALA A 750 -25.02 -28.68 -15.09
CA ALA A 750 -25.99 -29.71 -15.43
C ALA A 750 -26.72 -30.29 -14.20
N ALA A 751 -26.02 -30.39 -13.06
CA ALA A 751 -26.59 -30.83 -11.79
C ALA A 751 -27.42 -29.75 -11.08
N GLY A 752 -27.41 -28.51 -11.58
CA GLY A 752 -28.12 -27.38 -10.97
C GLY A 752 -27.50 -26.90 -9.65
N VAL A 753 -26.20 -27.17 -9.43
CA VAL A 753 -25.47 -26.81 -8.21
C VAL A 753 -24.71 -25.49 -8.44
N PRO A 754 -25.07 -24.38 -7.77
CA PRO A 754 -24.41 -23.09 -7.93
C PRO A 754 -22.94 -23.12 -7.50
N LEU A 755 -22.05 -22.58 -8.35
CA LEU A 755 -20.63 -22.45 -8.09
C LEU A 755 -20.23 -20.97 -7.90
N ALA A 756 -19.70 -20.64 -6.72
CA ALA A 756 -19.08 -19.35 -6.44
C ALA A 756 -17.55 -19.43 -6.56
N ARG A 757 -16.91 -18.43 -7.18
CA ARG A 757 -15.45 -18.46 -7.44
C ARG A 757 -14.76 -17.16 -7.07
N THR A 758 -13.64 -17.26 -6.34
CA THR A 758 -12.88 -16.06 -5.93
C THR A 758 -12.15 -15.37 -7.07
N ASP A 759 -11.75 -16.11 -8.12
CA ASP A 759 -11.14 -15.53 -9.31
C ASP A 759 -12.08 -14.57 -10.04
N THR A 760 -13.38 -14.88 -10.05
CA THR A 760 -14.39 -14.11 -10.77
C THR A 760 -14.94 -12.97 -9.90
N TYR A 761 -15.29 -13.28 -8.65
CA TYR A 761 -16.06 -12.39 -7.77
C TYR A 761 -15.25 -11.76 -6.63
N GLY A 762 -13.94 -12.02 -6.53
CA GLY A 762 -13.13 -11.59 -5.38
C GLY A 762 -13.46 -12.41 -4.13
N SER A 763 -13.30 -11.83 -2.95
CA SER A 763 -13.68 -12.52 -1.72
C SER A 763 -15.17 -12.81 -1.66
N LEU A 764 -15.50 -14.01 -1.18
CA LEU A 764 -16.88 -14.49 -1.04
C LEU A 764 -17.23 -14.51 0.45
N ARG A 765 -18.45 -14.09 0.79
CA ARG A 765 -19.02 -14.23 2.13
C ARG A 765 -20.29 -15.05 2.04
N MET A 766 -20.34 -16.14 2.78
CA MET A 766 -21.49 -17.04 2.89
C MET A 766 -21.95 -17.04 4.34
N ARG A 767 -23.23 -16.76 4.58
CA ARG A 767 -23.82 -16.75 5.94
C ARG A 767 -25.03 -17.65 6.00
N SER A 768 -25.14 -18.40 7.09
CA SER A 768 -26.31 -19.18 7.44
C SER A 768 -26.73 -18.90 8.88
N GLU A 769 -28.04 -18.75 9.09
CA GLU A 769 -28.70 -18.73 10.41
C GLU A 769 -29.48 -20.04 10.68
N GLY A 770 -29.15 -21.12 9.94
CA GLY A 770 -29.81 -22.43 10.03
C GLY A 770 -31.03 -22.63 9.12
N ALA A 771 -31.19 -21.80 8.08
CA ALA A 771 -32.28 -21.85 7.11
C ALA A 771 -31.79 -21.63 5.65
N GLY A 772 -30.58 -22.09 5.35
CA GLY A 772 -29.92 -21.95 4.06
C GLY A 772 -28.86 -20.85 4.03
N TRP A 773 -28.16 -20.77 2.90
CA TRP A 773 -27.01 -19.88 2.72
C TRP A 773 -27.34 -18.59 1.96
N THR A 774 -26.85 -17.48 2.47
CA THR A 774 -26.80 -16.20 1.75
C THR A 774 -25.38 -15.95 1.26
N LEU A 775 -25.20 -15.80 -0.06
CA LEU A 775 -23.92 -15.55 -0.71
C LEU A 775 -23.80 -14.07 -1.07
N GLN A 776 -22.68 -13.45 -0.72
CA GLN A 776 -22.30 -12.10 -1.09
C GLN A 776 -20.90 -12.07 -1.68
N SER A 777 -20.70 -11.29 -2.75
CA SER A 777 -19.38 -11.04 -3.35
C SER A 777 -18.81 -9.70 -2.90
N TRP A 778 -17.48 -9.61 -2.85
CA TRP A 778 -16.81 -8.34 -2.54
C TRP A 778 -16.78 -7.42 -3.77
N GLU A 779 -17.60 -6.39 -3.75
CA GLU A 779 -17.75 -5.45 -4.87
C GLU A 779 -17.77 -4.00 -4.41
N ARG A 780 -16.88 -3.19 -5.01
CA ARG A 780 -16.80 -1.74 -4.79
C ARG A 780 -16.72 -1.35 -3.30
N GLY A 781 -15.99 -2.13 -2.51
CA GLY A 781 -15.72 -1.83 -1.10
C GLY A 781 -16.75 -2.34 -0.10
N ALA A 782 -17.67 -3.22 -0.50
CA ALA A 782 -18.63 -3.87 0.38
C ALA A 782 -18.99 -5.28 -0.13
N PHE A 783 -19.47 -6.14 0.77
CA PHE A 783 -20.12 -7.39 0.39
C PHE A 783 -21.55 -7.08 -0.08
N ARG A 784 -21.92 -7.51 -1.29
CA ARG A 784 -23.21 -7.22 -1.92
C ARG A 784 -24.01 -8.48 -2.18
#